data_AF-A0A975E573-F1
#
_entry.id   AF-A0A975E573-F1
#
_cell.length_a   1.000
_cell.length_b   1.000
_cell.length_c   1.000
_cell.angle_alpha   90.00
_cell.angle_beta   90.00
_cell.angle_gamma   90.00
#
_symmetry.space_group_name_H-M   'P 1'
#
loop_
_entity.id
_entity.type
_entity.pdbx_description
1 polymer ?
#
loop_
_entity_poly.entity_id
_entity_poly.type
_entity_poly.pdbx_seq_one_letter_code
_entity_poly.pdbx_strand_id
1 'polypeptide(L)'
;MAVTDLTLGPARGHHVAREIAEQLGVSLPDLGHQATDDSTQNIEDELHGHVGRRAAFALAESLAEPLRRGRFWVVVLAPLAEATWGDANLALIELLADMLRASVPRVVIVRLASVAMAPVPAHWTLLEHRLRRTLEMPVEEQVANRNRFSPGLLPLGAAVVRSGGVVTFRTALGARFIEMCHRPQRQESTRRPASVATRLQSAEDAAVQGDLAFAIHRAETAYRLARGEERRATVLYPLQIYRIRAARFEEAARAVFPFVGIRPELLRQLLGCTGYAAAMAGDPMLARWFVCAANPSIAPHEWPDLFSRNSLALALARGGDVAGALDLLQSVLAESRQARTVHHHLVAITALNIARVHRQLEHKARTANAVQLWAREIEGHATTSELLYGNLFRARMAFDADAKNTLMHWMRAALHWVAQSHPECMGWRAASAILRRRVEAADVDAICDVFQLELMQAAEAAEVRPVTTDGAPTYAYVPRICDAVPHPLTAIQAPGLGLLASTRRIAPAYDTTAHRRLRRTLSGLLVRLVGSKAAAPTYLLDADLGYDLPSTLNGVVDSAARCGARALVHDHTVFAFDDAAQRAWRKGALVQWSAAVDDLLVHPGGSTVRFKRNRPPLLLDRQEADLVRSVRWGVRLQGCVSHTVELARELERLGVLRLYTPAGAAAI
;
A
#
# COMPACT_ATOMS: atom_id res chain seq x y z
N MET A 1 -17.05 14.72 29.65
CA MET A 1 -17.73 13.95 28.60
C MET A 1 -17.25 14.55 27.31
N ALA A 2 -16.83 13.75 26.34
CA ALA A 2 -16.47 14.20 25.01
C ALA A 2 -17.61 13.80 24.07
N VAL A 3 -18.19 14.76 23.36
CA VAL A 3 -19.36 14.56 22.49
C VAL A 3 -18.97 14.85 21.05
N THR A 4 -19.31 13.96 20.13
CA THR A 4 -19.13 14.19 18.69
C THR A 4 -20.44 14.00 17.95
N ASP A 5 -20.68 14.81 16.93
CA ASP A 5 -21.92 14.81 16.15
C ASP A 5 -21.67 14.34 14.72
N LEU A 6 -22.19 13.16 14.37
CA LEU A 6 -22.19 12.64 12.99
C LEU A 6 -23.57 12.67 12.35
N THR A 7 -24.57 13.36 12.91
CA THR A 7 -25.96 13.32 12.40
C THR A 7 -26.08 13.69 10.93
N LEU A 8 -25.31 14.68 10.46
CA LEU A 8 -25.25 15.11 9.06
C LEU A 8 -24.18 14.36 8.23
N GLY A 9 -23.62 13.28 8.77
CA GLY A 9 -22.44 12.61 8.24
C GLY A 9 -21.16 13.34 8.61
N PRO A 10 -20.00 12.67 8.51
CA PRO A 10 -18.72 13.32 8.74
C PRO A 10 -18.40 14.28 7.59
N ALA A 11 -18.02 15.51 7.92
CA ALA A 11 -17.52 16.44 6.91
C ALA A 11 -16.17 15.99 6.32
N ARG A 12 -15.42 15.18 7.08
CA ARG A 12 -14.07 14.67 6.74
C ARG A 12 -13.81 13.32 7.41
N GLY A 13 -12.85 12.57 6.87
CA GLY A 13 -12.25 11.45 7.60
C GLY A 13 -11.75 11.88 8.98
N HIS A 14 -11.97 11.04 10.00
CA HIS A 14 -11.53 11.27 11.39
C HIS A 14 -12.16 12.46 12.13
N HIS A 15 -13.29 12.98 11.65
CA HIS A 15 -14.10 14.01 12.32
C HIS A 15 -14.27 13.75 13.82
N VAL A 16 -14.61 12.51 14.18
CA VAL A 16 -14.81 12.07 15.58
C VAL A 16 -13.58 12.31 16.44
N ALA A 17 -12.39 11.99 15.92
CA ALA A 17 -11.16 12.15 16.67
C ALA A 17 -10.87 13.62 16.97
N ARG A 18 -11.06 14.50 15.97
CA ARG A 18 -10.76 15.93 16.09
C ARG A 18 -11.65 16.59 17.14
N GLU A 19 -12.96 16.35 17.08
CA GLU A 19 -13.89 16.92 18.06
C GLU A 19 -13.60 16.42 19.48
N ILE A 20 -13.29 15.12 19.65
CA ILE A 20 -12.92 14.57 20.95
C ILE A 20 -11.61 15.20 21.44
N ALA A 21 -10.59 15.30 20.59
CA ALA A 21 -9.29 15.84 20.96
C ALA A 21 -9.36 17.30 21.38
N GLU A 22 -10.12 18.12 20.65
CA GLU A 22 -10.37 19.52 20.97
C GLU A 22 -11.02 19.67 22.36
N GLN A 23 -12.03 18.85 22.65
CA GLN A 23 -12.68 18.84 23.97
C GLN A 23 -11.77 18.37 25.11
N LEU A 24 -10.77 17.53 24.79
CA LEU A 24 -9.80 17.03 25.76
C LEU A 24 -8.55 17.92 25.88
N GLY A 25 -8.39 18.92 25.00
CA GLY A 25 -7.16 19.70 24.89
C GLY A 25 -5.94 18.86 24.50
N VAL A 26 -6.14 17.81 23.71
CA VAL A 26 -5.09 16.89 23.26
C VAL A 26 -4.70 17.23 21.83
N SER A 27 -3.42 17.46 21.58
CA SER A 27 -2.91 17.57 20.22
C SER A 27 -2.92 16.19 19.57
N LEU A 28 -3.62 16.07 18.44
CA LEU A 28 -3.56 14.86 17.61
C LEU A 28 -2.29 14.86 16.77
N PRO A 29 -1.75 13.67 16.42
CA PRO A 29 -0.71 13.58 15.41
C PRO A 29 -1.21 14.20 14.10
N ASP A 30 -0.33 14.95 13.41
CA ASP A 30 -0.62 15.44 12.07
C ASP A 30 -0.57 14.26 11.10
N LEU A 31 -1.74 13.91 10.57
CA LEU A 31 -1.91 12.79 9.64
C LEU A 31 -1.92 13.27 8.17
N GLY A 32 -1.68 14.57 7.90
CA GLY A 32 -1.75 15.13 6.56
C GLY A 32 -3.15 15.07 5.93
N HIS A 33 -3.27 15.45 4.65
CA HIS A 33 -4.53 15.38 3.87
C HIS A 33 -4.88 13.94 3.41
N GLN A 34 -4.44 12.91 4.12
CA GLN A 34 -4.43 11.49 3.74
C GLN A 34 -5.80 10.77 3.64
N ALA A 35 -6.92 11.48 3.61
CA ALA A 35 -8.25 10.88 3.74
C ALA A 35 -9.19 11.32 2.62
N THR A 36 -8.95 10.84 1.41
CA THR A 36 -9.99 10.69 0.39
C THR A 36 -10.20 9.19 0.16
N ASP A 37 -11.46 8.74 0.08
CA ASP A 37 -11.87 7.32 -0.02
C ASP A 37 -11.44 6.61 -1.33
N ASP A 38 -10.71 7.28 -2.21
CA ASP A 38 -10.17 6.72 -3.46
C ASP A 38 -8.85 5.95 -3.22
N SER A 39 -8.91 4.85 -2.44
CA SER A 39 -7.79 3.90 -2.38
C SER A 39 -7.93 2.87 -3.49
N THR A 40 -7.39 3.17 -4.68
CA THR A 40 -7.17 2.16 -5.72
C THR A 40 -6.10 1.17 -5.26
N GLN A 41 -6.47 -0.12 -5.24
CA GLN A 41 -5.68 -1.31 -4.88
C GLN A 41 -4.21 -1.28 -5.35
N ASN A 42 -3.31 -0.72 -4.56
CA ASN A 42 -1.87 -0.91 -4.72
C ASN A 42 -1.34 -1.90 -3.68
N ILE A 43 -0.35 -2.71 -4.03
CA ILE A 43 0.31 -3.68 -3.13
C ILE A 43 0.97 -2.98 -1.91
N GLU A 44 1.22 -1.68 -2.00
CA GLU A 44 1.62 -0.87 -0.86
C GLU A 44 0.48 -0.69 0.16
N ASP A 45 -0.78 -0.67 -0.28
CA ASP A 45 -1.96 -0.73 0.60
C ASP A 45 -2.10 -2.12 1.25
N GLU A 46 -1.52 -3.17 0.65
CA GLU A 46 -1.47 -4.51 1.24
C GLU A 46 -0.41 -4.64 2.36
N LEU A 47 0.64 -3.79 2.29
CA LEU A 47 1.70 -3.67 3.30
C LEU A 47 1.36 -2.68 4.41
N HIS A 48 0.59 -1.64 4.08
CA HIS A 48 0.27 -0.56 5.01
C HIS A 48 -1.17 -0.61 5.50
N GLY A 49 -2.08 -1.28 4.79
CA GLY A 49 -3.50 -1.29 5.11
C GLY A 49 -4.20 -0.01 4.71
N HIS A 50 -5.54 -0.05 4.79
CA HIS A 50 -6.39 1.09 4.51
C HIS A 50 -5.92 2.31 5.31
N VAL A 51 -5.45 3.36 4.62
CA VAL A 51 -4.84 4.56 5.22
C VAL A 51 -5.75 5.15 6.29
N GLY A 52 -7.07 5.23 6.02
CA GLY A 52 -8.06 5.66 6.99
C GLY A 52 -8.08 4.81 8.27
N ARG A 53 -7.94 3.49 8.22
CA ARG A 53 -7.93 2.68 9.46
C ARG A 53 -6.65 2.84 10.27
N ARG A 54 -5.49 2.95 9.59
CA ARG A 54 -4.22 3.27 10.26
C ARG A 54 -4.26 4.60 10.99
N ALA A 55 -4.74 5.63 10.30
CA ALA A 55 -4.97 6.95 10.90
C ALA A 55 -5.92 6.84 12.11
N ALA A 56 -7.03 6.12 11.96
CA ALA A 56 -7.95 5.85 13.06
C ALA A 56 -7.29 5.17 14.26
N PHE A 57 -6.35 4.24 14.05
CA PHE A 57 -5.59 3.59 15.12
C PHE A 57 -4.66 4.55 15.85
N ALA A 58 -3.83 5.31 15.15
CA ALA A 58 -2.93 6.29 15.77
C ALA A 58 -3.71 7.34 16.59
N LEU A 59 -4.87 7.77 16.07
CA LEU A 59 -5.78 8.68 16.76
C LEU A 59 -6.41 8.02 18.00
N ALA A 60 -6.85 6.76 17.88
CA ALA A 60 -7.38 6.01 19.01
C ALA A 60 -6.36 5.89 20.14
N GLU A 61 -5.10 5.55 19.83
CA GLU A 61 -4.02 5.46 20.83
C GLU A 61 -3.77 6.80 21.53
N SER A 62 -3.73 7.89 20.75
CA SER A 62 -3.53 9.25 21.27
C SER A 62 -4.66 9.70 22.20
N LEU A 63 -5.90 9.27 21.92
CA LEU A 63 -7.09 9.63 22.70
C LEU A 63 -7.36 8.70 23.87
N ALA A 64 -7.00 7.42 23.77
CA ALA A 64 -7.37 6.39 24.75
C ALA A 64 -6.83 6.71 26.14
N GLU A 65 -5.58 7.14 26.25
CA GLU A 65 -4.97 7.40 27.55
C GLU A 65 -5.53 8.66 28.26
N PRO A 66 -5.66 9.82 27.59
CA PRO A 66 -6.39 10.97 28.15
C PRO A 66 -7.82 10.63 28.58
N LEU A 67 -8.54 9.85 27.76
CA LEU A 67 -9.89 9.39 28.08
C LEU A 67 -9.90 8.51 29.33
N ARG A 68 -8.97 7.56 29.47
CA ARG A 68 -8.81 6.72 30.68
C ARG A 68 -8.54 7.56 31.92
N ARG A 69 -7.57 8.49 31.86
CA ARG A 69 -7.19 9.34 33.01
C ARG A 69 -8.33 10.23 33.46
N GLY A 70 -8.98 10.90 32.50
CA GLY A 70 -10.09 11.81 32.78
C GLY A 70 -11.43 11.12 33.09
N ARG A 71 -11.50 9.79 32.93
CA ARG A 71 -12.74 9.00 33.08
C ARG A 71 -13.89 9.57 32.23
N PHE A 72 -13.57 10.06 31.04
CA PHE A 72 -14.50 10.77 30.16
C PHE A 72 -15.34 9.81 29.32
N TRP A 73 -16.67 9.86 29.45
CA TRP A 73 -17.57 9.22 28.48
C TRP A 73 -17.37 9.83 27.10
N VAL A 74 -17.30 8.98 26.08
CA VAL A 74 -17.33 9.37 24.67
C VAL A 74 -18.75 9.16 24.18
N VAL A 75 -19.38 10.21 23.66
CA VAL A 75 -20.74 10.17 23.15
C VAL A 75 -20.71 10.51 21.67
N VAL A 76 -21.17 9.61 20.82
CA VAL A 76 -21.22 9.77 19.35
C VAL A 76 -22.67 9.85 18.92
N LEU A 77 -23.11 10.97 18.35
CA LEU A 77 -24.42 11.07 17.72
C LEU A 77 -24.36 10.39 16.35
N ALA A 78 -25.19 9.36 16.12
CA ALA A 78 -25.14 8.56 14.90
C ALA A 78 -25.60 9.36 13.64
N PRO A 79 -25.15 8.99 12.43
CA PRO A 79 -25.59 9.58 11.17
C PRO A 79 -27.02 9.20 10.76
N LEU A 80 -27.78 10.19 10.27
CA LEU A 80 -29.12 10.01 9.70
C LEU A 80 -29.08 9.13 8.44
N ALA A 81 -30.21 8.58 7.97
CA ALA A 81 -30.23 7.49 6.96
C ALA A 81 -29.52 7.81 5.64
N GLU A 82 -29.54 9.08 5.25
CA GLU A 82 -28.93 9.54 4.00
C GLU A 82 -27.42 9.81 4.16
N ALA A 83 -26.92 9.85 5.40
CA ALA A 83 -25.53 10.07 5.74
C ALA A 83 -24.81 8.76 6.06
N THR A 84 -23.50 8.71 5.83
CA THR A 84 -22.65 7.55 6.13
C THR A 84 -21.88 7.76 7.44
N TRP A 85 -21.40 6.68 8.06
CA TRP A 85 -20.47 6.77 9.20
C TRP A 85 -19.09 7.31 8.79
N GLY A 86 -18.70 7.06 7.54
CA GLY A 86 -17.31 7.16 7.09
C GLY A 86 -16.44 6.08 7.71
N ASP A 87 -15.78 5.26 6.90
CA ASP A 87 -15.03 4.07 7.35
C ASP A 87 -13.93 4.41 8.36
N ALA A 88 -13.29 5.57 8.17
CA ALA A 88 -12.32 6.16 9.08
C ALA A 88 -12.87 6.43 10.50
N ASN A 89 -14.08 6.98 10.62
CA ASN A 89 -14.68 7.27 11.92
C ASN A 89 -15.20 5.99 12.57
N LEU A 90 -15.77 5.10 11.78
CA LEU A 90 -16.27 3.82 12.28
C LEU A 90 -15.14 2.99 12.90
N ALA A 91 -14.01 2.86 12.20
CA ALA A 91 -12.83 2.18 12.70
C ALA A 91 -12.30 2.82 14.00
N LEU A 92 -12.25 4.16 14.07
CA LEU A 92 -11.82 4.88 15.27
C LEU A 92 -12.73 4.58 16.48
N ILE A 93 -14.04 4.59 16.28
CA ILE A 93 -15.04 4.31 17.33
C ILE A 93 -14.85 2.88 17.87
N GLU A 94 -14.68 1.90 16.98
CA GLU A 94 -14.44 0.50 17.36
C GLU A 94 -13.15 0.33 18.16
N LEU A 95 -12.07 0.98 17.71
CA LEU A 95 -10.76 0.96 18.35
C LEU A 95 -10.81 1.60 19.75
N LEU A 96 -11.46 2.76 19.89
CA LEU A 96 -11.64 3.42 21.18
C LEU A 96 -12.48 2.55 22.13
N ALA A 97 -13.59 1.99 21.66
CA ALA A 97 -14.43 1.11 22.47
C ALA A 97 -13.65 -0.12 22.98
N ASP A 98 -12.75 -0.66 22.16
CA ASP A 98 -11.87 -1.75 22.53
C ASP A 98 -10.80 -1.35 23.53
N MET A 99 -10.08 -0.26 23.28
CA MET A 99 -8.99 0.24 24.13
C MET A 99 -9.49 0.73 25.50
N LEU A 100 -10.75 1.14 25.60
CA LEU A 100 -11.38 1.61 26.84
C LEU A 100 -12.14 0.50 27.60
N ARG A 101 -12.21 -0.73 27.07
CA ARG A 101 -13.05 -1.81 27.61
C ARG A 101 -12.83 -2.13 29.10
N ALA A 102 -11.60 -1.98 29.60
CA ALA A 102 -11.25 -2.25 30.99
C ALA A 102 -11.45 -1.05 31.94
N SER A 103 -11.79 0.12 31.39
CA SER A 103 -11.91 1.37 32.14
C SER A 103 -13.36 1.86 32.17
N VAL A 104 -13.73 2.61 33.21
CA VAL A 104 -14.85 3.56 33.10
C VAL A 104 -14.18 4.85 32.67
N PRO A 105 -14.05 5.00 31.35
CA PRO A 105 -15.22 5.40 30.56
C PRO A 105 -15.68 4.44 29.46
N ARG A 106 -16.92 4.64 28.98
CA ARG A 106 -17.49 3.92 27.82
C ARG A 106 -17.75 4.85 26.65
N VAL A 107 -17.70 4.26 25.46
CA VAL A 107 -18.23 4.84 24.23
C VAL A 107 -19.74 4.59 24.20
N VAL A 108 -20.53 5.63 23.96
CA VAL A 108 -21.98 5.60 23.87
C VAL A 108 -22.37 6.17 22.53
N ILE A 109 -23.26 5.49 21.82
CA ILE A 109 -23.81 5.98 20.57
C ILE A 109 -25.24 6.48 20.85
N VAL A 110 -25.60 7.63 20.30
CA VAL A 110 -26.94 8.18 20.50
C VAL A 110 -27.66 8.15 19.16
N ARG A 111 -28.84 7.53 19.14
CA ARG A 111 -29.70 7.43 17.96
C ARG A 111 -30.96 8.27 18.16
N LEU A 112 -31.34 9.03 17.14
CA LEU A 112 -32.59 9.79 17.15
C LEU A 112 -33.71 8.84 16.70
N ALA A 113 -34.78 8.67 17.51
CA ALA A 113 -35.73 7.58 17.30
C ALA A 113 -36.80 7.86 16.23
N SER A 114 -36.87 9.09 15.73
CA SER A 114 -37.89 9.55 14.78
C SER A 114 -37.42 9.58 13.32
N VAL A 115 -36.17 9.20 13.02
CA VAL A 115 -35.60 9.28 11.67
C VAL A 115 -35.02 7.93 11.27
N ALA A 116 -35.19 7.55 10.00
CA ALA A 116 -34.41 6.46 9.43
C ALA A 116 -32.92 6.81 9.60
N MET A 117 -32.08 5.85 9.99
CA MET A 117 -30.66 6.10 10.25
C MET A 117 -29.79 5.09 9.52
N ALA A 118 -28.52 5.46 9.32
CA ALA A 118 -27.55 4.58 8.70
C ALA A 118 -27.46 3.27 9.48
N PRO A 119 -27.36 2.11 8.80
CA PRO A 119 -27.20 0.84 9.48
C PRO A 119 -25.96 0.89 10.38
N VAL A 120 -26.11 0.42 11.62
CA VAL A 120 -24.96 0.14 12.50
C VAL A 120 -24.34 -1.19 12.08
N PRO A 121 -23.02 -1.38 12.25
CA PRO A 121 -22.39 -2.66 11.96
C PRO A 121 -23.10 -3.82 12.66
N ALA A 122 -23.37 -4.90 11.92
CA ALA A 122 -24.17 -6.03 12.42
C ALA A 122 -23.59 -6.72 13.66
N HIS A 123 -22.28 -6.56 13.90
CA HIS A 123 -21.60 -7.12 15.06
C HIS A 123 -21.75 -6.26 16.33
N TRP A 124 -22.32 -5.05 16.22
CA TRP A 124 -22.63 -4.20 17.37
C TRP A 124 -23.92 -4.68 18.04
N THR A 125 -23.87 -4.90 19.35
CA THR A 125 -25.06 -5.30 20.10
C THR A 125 -25.82 -4.06 20.53
N LEU A 126 -27.04 -3.91 20.02
CA LEU A 126 -27.92 -2.82 20.38
C LEU A 126 -28.61 -3.13 21.71
N LEU A 127 -28.28 -2.38 22.76
CA LEU A 127 -28.97 -2.46 24.04
C LEU A 127 -30.13 -1.46 24.03
N GLU A 128 -31.35 -1.94 23.75
CA GLU A 128 -32.55 -1.10 23.91
C GLU A 128 -32.87 -0.91 25.40
N HIS A 129 -32.52 0.25 25.95
CA HIS A 129 -33.03 0.66 27.26
C HIS A 129 -34.40 1.34 27.10
N ARG A 130 -35.49 0.63 27.42
CA ARG A 130 -36.82 1.24 27.60
C ARG A 130 -36.85 1.98 28.95
N LEU A 131 -36.90 3.31 28.91
CA LEU A 131 -37.14 4.13 30.10
C LEU A 131 -38.57 3.94 30.60
N ARG A 132 -38.74 3.16 31.66
CA ARG A 132 -39.98 3.08 32.44
C ARG A 132 -39.80 3.81 33.77
N ARG A 133 -39.83 5.15 33.75
CA ARG A 133 -40.42 6.02 34.78
C ARG A 133 -40.07 7.48 34.50
N THR A 134 -41.12 8.27 34.32
CA THR A 134 -41.12 9.73 34.28
C THR A 134 -40.82 10.25 35.69
N LEU A 135 -39.81 11.10 35.84
CA LEU A 135 -39.67 11.98 37.00
C LEU A 135 -39.91 13.40 36.48
N GLU A 136 -41.01 13.99 36.93
CA GLU A 136 -41.30 15.41 36.75
C GLU A 136 -40.40 16.20 37.71
N MET A 137 -39.72 17.22 37.21
CA MET A 137 -39.05 18.23 38.04
C MET A 137 -39.46 19.64 37.58
N PRO A 138 -39.52 20.62 38.50
CA PRO A 138 -40.01 21.97 38.20
C PRO A 138 -39.00 22.79 37.38
N VAL A 139 -39.53 23.70 36.57
CA VAL A 139 -38.86 24.42 35.47
C VAL A 139 -37.86 25.50 35.92
N GLU A 140 -37.81 25.85 37.20
CA GLU A 140 -37.16 27.09 37.64
C GLU A 140 -35.62 27.05 37.76
N GLU A 141 -34.98 25.88 37.72
CA GLU A 141 -33.51 25.76 37.86
C GLU A 141 -32.71 25.79 36.53
N GLN A 142 -33.37 25.87 35.37
CA GLN A 142 -32.69 25.74 34.06
C GLN A 142 -31.96 27.00 33.55
N VAL A 143 -32.12 28.16 34.19
CA VAL A 143 -31.70 29.45 33.61
C VAL A 143 -30.23 29.83 33.90
N ALA A 144 -29.56 29.22 34.88
CA ALA A 144 -28.27 29.73 35.37
C ALA A 144 -27.00 29.27 34.60
N ASN A 145 -27.06 28.31 33.65
CA ASN A 145 -25.86 27.66 33.08
C ASN A 145 -25.62 27.86 31.57
N ARG A 146 -26.17 28.91 30.95
CA ARG A 146 -26.11 29.13 29.48
C ARG A 146 -24.76 29.60 28.90
N ASN A 147 -23.77 29.99 29.71
CA ASN A 147 -22.59 30.73 29.21
C ASN A 147 -21.32 29.90 28.94
N ARG A 148 -21.40 28.57 28.75
CA ARG A 148 -20.21 27.72 28.49
C ARG A 148 -20.29 26.80 27.26
N PHE A 149 -21.31 26.93 26.43
CA PHE A 149 -21.45 26.12 25.21
C PHE A 149 -21.37 27.00 23.97
N SER A 150 -20.71 26.52 22.91
CA SER A 150 -20.57 27.24 21.64
C SER A 150 -21.94 27.69 21.10
N PRO A 151 -22.06 28.92 20.56
CA PRO A 151 -23.33 29.44 20.05
C PRO A 151 -23.66 28.72 18.74
N GLY A 152 -24.58 27.76 18.83
CA GLY A 152 -25.00 26.89 17.73
C GLY A 152 -25.78 25.67 18.24
N LEU A 153 -25.60 25.30 19.51
CA LEU A 153 -26.36 24.26 20.20
C LEU A 153 -27.40 24.88 21.16
N LEU A 154 -28.63 25.11 20.69
CA LEU A 154 -29.81 25.30 21.56
C LEU A 154 -31.06 24.69 20.89
N PRO A 155 -32.00 24.04 21.62
CA PRO A 155 -32.04 23.71 23.04
C PRO A 155 -32.10 22.18 23.25
N LEU A 156 -30.94 21.52 23.36
CA LEU A 156 -30.85 20.24 24.05
C LEU A 156 -30.39 20.57 25.47
N GLY A 157 -31.33 20.66 26.42
CA GLY A 157 -31.03 21.01 27.80
C GLY A 157 -30.02 20.03 28.41
N ALA A 158 -28.80 20.50 28.66
CA ALA A 158 -27.71 19.68 29.18
C ALA A 158 -27.39 20.08 30.63
N ALA A 159 -27.56 19.15 31.57
CA ALA A 159 -27.08 19.23 32.95
C ALA A 159 -26.28 17.96 33.30
N VAL A 160 -25.23 18.08 34.12
CA VAL A 160 -24.23 17.02 34.40
C VAL A 160 -24.15 16.72 35.91
N VAL A 161 -24.45 15.49 36.36
CA VAL A 161 -24.12 14.99 37.72
C VAL A 161 -23.78 13.47 37.74
N ARG A 162 -22.98 13.05 38.74
CA ARG A 162 -22.12 11.84 38.88
C ARG A 162 -22.81 10.49 39.25
N SER A 163 -22.22 9.45 38.63
CA SER A 163 -22.02 8.03 39.06
C SER A 163 -23.15 6.99 38.92
N GLY A 164 -22.80 5.86 38.29
CA GLY A 164 -23.45 4.56 38.47
C GLY A 164 -24.60 4.17 37.54
N GLY A 165 -25.20 5.10 36.80
CA GLY A 165 -26.43 4.84 36.03
C GLY A 165 -26.57 5.67 34.76
N VAL A 166 -27.52 5.23 33.94
CA VAL A 166 -27.98 5.80 32.65
C VAL A 166 -28.18 7.31 32.75
N VAL A 167 -27.62 8.06 31.79
CA VAL A 167 -27.93 9.48 31.60
C VAL A 167 -29.03 9.58 30.54
N THR A 168 -30.13 10.26 30.86
CA THR A 168 -31.27 10.41 29.97
C THR A 168 -31.48 11.87 29.61
N PHE A 169 -31.61 12.18 28.32
CA PHE A 169 -32.18 13.43 27.84
C PHE A 169 -33.50 13.13 27.15
N ARG A 170 -34.57 13.83 27.55
CA ARG A 170 -35.83 13.88 26.80
C ARG A 170 -35.89 15.25 26.12
N THR A 171 -35.66 15.28 24.82
CA THR A 171 -36.29 16.30 23.98
C THR A 171 -37.66 15.80 23.56
N ALA A 172 -38.55 16.73 23.20
CA ALA A 172 -39.93 16.45 22.79
C ALA A 172 -40.06 15.55 21.54
N LEU A 173 -38.95 15.14 20.93
CA LEU A 173 -38.87 14.21 19.82
C LEU A 173 -38.06 13.00 20.28
N GLY A 174 -38.74 11.86 20.47
CA GLY A 174 -38.17 10.68 21.11
C GLY A 174 -36.77 10.31 20.60
N ALA A 175 -35.78 10.32 21.50
CA ALA A 175 -34.44 9.78 21.25
C ALA A 175 -34.33 8.36 21.84
N ARG A 176 -33.64 7.46 21.15
CA ARG A 176 -33.34 6.09 21.60
C ARG A 176 -31.82 5.97 21.75
N PHE A 177 -31.33 5.75 22.96
CA PHE A 177 -29.89 5.61 23.20
C PHE A 177 -29.38 4.24 22.72
N ILE A 178 -28.21 4.20 22.07
CA ILE A 178 -27.47 2.98 21.70
C ILE A 178 -26.20 2.94 22.54
N GLU A 179 -26.24 2.31 23.70
CA GLU A 179 -24.98 2.12 24.42
C GLU A 179 -24.07 1.15 23.63
N MET A 180 -22.89 1.60 23.21
CA MET A 180 -21.81 0.73 22.75
C MET A 180 -21.19 0.04 23.96
N CYS A 181 -21.94 -0.91 24.50
CA CYS A 181 -21.54 -1.63 25.67
C CYS A 181 -21.05 -3.02 25.30
N HIS A 182 -19.73 -3.21 25.39
CA HIS A 182 -19.20 -4.47 25.89
C HIS A 182 -19.39 -4.53 27.40
N ARG A 183 -20.64 -4.59 27.90
CA ARG A 183 -20.91 -4.93 29.31
C ARG A 183 -21.87 -6.10 29.48
N PRO A 184 -21.62 -6.90 30.53
CA PRO A 184 -22.35 -8.10 30.85
C PRO A 184 -23.72 -7.73 31.41
N GLN A 185 -24.78 -8.27 30.82
CA GLN A 185 -26.05 -8.36 31.52
C GLN A 185 -25.87 -9.25 32.76
N ARG A 186 -26.35 -8.78 33.91
CA ARG A 186 -26.56 -9.58 35.14
C ARG A 186 -27.75 -10.55 34.93
N GLN A 187 -27.69 -11.36 33.89
CA GLN A 187 -28.33 -12.66 33.85
C GLN A 187 -27.17 -13.64 33.78
N GLU A 188 -27.15 -14.61 34.69
CA GLU A 188 -26.14 -15.67 34.85
C GLU A 188 -26.06 -16.63 33.64
N SER A 189 -26.34 -16.17 32.42
CA SER A 189 -25.91 -16.86 31.21
C SER A 189 -24.42 -16.57 31.00
N THR A 190 -23.63 -17.64 31.07
CA THR A 190 -22.17 -17.75 30.94
C THR A 190 -21.62 -17.26 29.58
N ARG A 191 -21.75 -15.97 29.26
CA ARG A 191 -21.09 -15.40 28.07
C ARG A 191 -19.60 -15.21 28.32
N ARG A 192 -18.85 -16.23 27.89
CA ARG A 192 -17.38 -16.27 27.86
C ARG A 192 -16.84 -14.98 27.20
N PRO A 193 -15.79 -14.34 27.75
CA PRO A 193 -15.09 -13.25 27.07
C PRO A 193 -14.77 -13.67 25.63
N ALA A 194 -14.82 -12.71 24.69
CA ALA A 194 -14.51 -12.95 23.27
C ALA A 194 -13.28 -13.85 23.21
N SER A 195 -13.48 -15.06 22.69
CA SER A 195 -12.50 -16.12 22.84
C SER A 195 -11.21 -15.71 22.13
N VAL A 196 -10.09 -16.30 22.55
CA VAL A 196 -8.81 -16.15 21.83
C VAL A 196 -8.99 -16.39 20.32
N ALA A 197 -9.84 -17.35 19.93
CA ALA A 197 -10.15 -17.65 18.53
C ALA A 197 -10.87 -16.49 17.82
N THR A 198 -11.90 -15.89 18.45
CA THR A 198 -12.63 -14.75 17.87
C THR A 198 -11.71 -13.55 17.64
N ARG A 199 -10.77 -13.30 18.56
CA ARG A 199 -9.80 -12.20 18.43
C ARG A 199 -8.77 -12.47 17.35
N LEU A 200 -8.30 -13.71 17.25
CA LEU A 200 -7.35 -14.10 16.23
C LEU A 200 -7.99 -14.08 14.83
N GLN A 201 -9.21 -14.58 14.66
CA GLN A 201 -9.94 -14.47 13.39
C GLN A 201 -10.08 -13.00 12.96
N SER A 202 -10.47 -12.12 13.88
CA SER A 202 -10.55 -10.69 13.58
C SER A 202 -9.20 -10.06 13.23
N ALA A 203 -8.09 -10.61 13.74
CA ALA A 203 -6.74 -10.17 13.35
C ALA A 203 -6.39 -10.68 11.94
N GLU A 204 -6.77 -11.90 11.60
CA GLU A 204 -6.61 -12.48 10.26
C GLU A 204 -7.41 -11.67 9.22
N ASP A 205 -8.69 -11.40 9.50
CA ASP A 205 -9.56 -10.61 8.62
C ASP A 205 -8.97 -9.21 8.37
N ALA A 206 -8.45 -8.57 9.43
CA ALA A 206 -7.77 -7.29 9.33
C ALA A 206 -6.48 -7.38 8.48
N ALA A 207 -5.66 -8.41 8.70
CA ALA A 207 -4.43 -8.62 7.96
C ALA A 207 -4.66 -8.98 6.47
N VAL A 208 -5.77 -9.63 6.15
CA VAL A 208 -6.22 -9.88 4.76
C VAL A 208 -6.65 -8.58 4.10
N GLN A 209 -7.27 -7.67 4.85
CA GLN A 209 -7.62 -6.31 4.40
C GLN A 209 -6.41 -5.34 4.40
N GLY A 210 -5.20 -5.85 4.69
CA GLY A 210 -3.97 -5.06 4.78
C GLY A 210 -3.79 -4.27 6.08
N ASP A 211 -4.78 -4.20 6.98
CA ASP A 211 -4.73 -3.44 8.23
C ASP A 211 -3.88 -4.13 9.30
N LEU A 212 -2.57 -4.10 9.09
CA LEU A 212 -1.61 -4.82 9.92
C LEU A 212 -1.46 -4.22 11.32
N ALA A 213 -1.65 -2.91 11.47
CA ALA A 213 -1.60 -2.27 12.79
C ALA A 213 -2.74 -2.80 13.68
N PHE A 214 -3.96 -2.83 13.15
CA PHE A 214 -5.10 -3.40 13.86
C PHE A 214 -4.95 -4.92 14.06
N ALA A 215 -4.48 -5.65 13.05
CA ALA A 215 -4.22 -7.08 13.17
C ALA A 215 -3.23 -7.39 14.31
N ILE A 216 -2.13 -6.66 14.41
CA ILE A 216 -1.16 -6.79 15.49
C ILE A 216 -1.83 -6.51 16.84
N HIS A 217 -2.57 -5.40 16.97
CA HIS A 217 -3.26 -5.07 18.22
C HIS A 217 -4.23 -6.18 18.68
N ARG A 218 -5.02 -6.73 17.75
CA ARG A 218 -5.98 -7.80 18.03
C ARG A 218 -5.27 -9.11 18.38
N ALA A 219 -4.19 -9.45 17.67
CA ALA A 219 -3.37 -10.63 17.95
C ALA A 219 -2.62 -10.53 19.28
N GLU A 220 -2.09 -9.35 19.66
CA GLU A 220 -1.49 -9.11 20.99
C GLU A 220 -2.51 -9.26 22.12
N THR A 221 -3.73 -8.78 21.90
CA THR A 221 -4.83 -8.97 22.84
C THR A 221 -5.20 -10.45 22.97
N ALA A 222 -5.27 -11.17 21.85
CA ALA A 222 -5.46 -12.63 21.87
C ALA A 222 -4.34 -13.35 22.61
N TYR A 223 -3.09 -12.93 22.41
CA TYR A 223 -1.90 -13.51 23.06
C TYR A 223 -1.93 -13.31 24.57
N ARG A 224 -2.30 -12.11 25.05
CA ARG A 224 -2.48 -11.82 26.49
C ARG A 224 -3.58 -12.68 27.14
N LEU A 225 -4.64 -12.99 26.39
CA LEU A 225 -5.76 -13.81 26.86
C LEU A 225 -5.47 -15.32 26.79
N ALA A 226 -4.50 -15.75 25.98
CA ALA A 226 -4.14 -17.15 25.85
C ALA A 226 -3.51 -17.70 27.13
N ARG A 227 -4.09 -18.82 27.60
CA ARG A 227 -3.62 -19.60 28.76
C ARG A 227 -2.98 -20.89 28.27
N GLY A 228 -1.87 -21.27 28.87
CA GLY A 228 -1.04 -22.41 28.45
C GLY A 228 -0.02 -22.04 27.36
N GLU A 229 1.09 -22.75 27.32
CA GLU A 229 2.23 -22.50 26.43
C GLU A 229 1.87 -22.75 24.96
N GLU A 230 1.28 -23.90 24.63
CA GLU A 230 0.83 -24.26 23.28
C GLU A 230 -0.15 -23.23 22.69
N ARG A 231 -1.12 -22.77 23.50
CA ARG A 231 -2.12 -21.79 23.03
C ARG A 231 -1.49 -20.41 22.81
N ARG A 232 -0.54 -20.01 23.65
CA ARG A 232 0.22 -18.77 23.45
C ARG A 232 1.07 -18.85 22.20
N ALA A 233 1.75 -19.97 21.96
CA ALA A 233 2.52 -20.21 20.75
C ALA A 233 1.65 -20.13 19.49
N THR A 234 0.45 -20.72 19.54
CA THR A 234 -0.50 -20.73 18.41
C THR A 234 -0.94 -19.32 18.02
N VAL A 235 -1.08 -18.41 18.98
CA VAL A 235 -1.41 -16.99 18.72
C VAL A 235 -0.17 -16.18 18.38
N LEU A 236 0.98 -16.52 18.96
CA LEU A 236 2.22 -15.79 18.74
C LEU A 236 2.70 -15.93 17.30
N TYR A 237 2.57 -17.12 16.69
CA TYR A 237 2.99 -17.32 15.32
C TYR A 237 2.33 -16.33 14.32
N PRO A 238 0.99 -16.23 14.22
CA PRO A 238 0.37 -15.22 13.36
C PRO A 238 0.72 -13.79 13.79
N LEU A 239 0.85 -13.50 15.10
CA LEU A 239 1.33 -12.19 15.57
C LEU A 239 2.74 -11.86 15.03
N GLN A 240 3.66 -12.82 14.99
CA GLN A 240 4.98 -12.65 14.38
C GLN A 240 4.88 -12.37 12.89
N ILE A 241 4.03 -13.10 12.17
CA ILE A 241 3.78 -12.87 10.75
C ILE A 241 3.26 -11.44 10.51
N TYR A 242 2.32 -10.96 11.33
CA TYR A 242 1.81 -9.59 11.20
C TYR A 242 2.88 -8.55 11.50
N ARG A 243 3.70 -8.73 12.55
CA ARG A 243 4.83 -7.84 12.85
C ARG A 243 5.84 -7.80 11.71
N ILE A 244 6.16 -8.95 11.13
CA ILE A 244 7.06 -9.07 9.98
C ILE A 244 6.51 -8.34 8.76
N ARG A 245 5.22 -8.55 8.42
CA ARG A 245 4.54 -7.85 7.32
C ARG A 245 4.50 -6.34 7.55
N ALA A 246 4.31 -5.90 8.80
CA ALA A 246 4.32 -4.49 9.20
C ALA A 246 5.71 -3.91 9.42
N ALA A 247 6.77 -4.64 9.03
CA ALA A 247 8.17 -4.25 9.21
C ALA A 247 8.62 -3.99 10.67
N ARG A 248 7.90 -4.48 11.68
CA ARG A 248 8.28 -4.43 13.11
C ARG A 248 9.26 -5.55 13.45
N PHE A 249 10.38 -5.60 12.71
CA PHE A 249 11.35 -6.69 12.79
C PHE A 249 12.03 -6.80 14.15
N GLU A 250 12.32 -5.69 14.82
CA GLU A 250 12.94 -5.72 16.15
C GLU A 250 12.02 -6.33 17.20
N GLU A 251 10.74 -5.97 17.18
CA GLU A 251 9.75 -6.52 18.09
C GLU A 251 9.47 -7.99 17.82
N ALA A 252 9.55 -8.40 16.55
CA ALA A 252 9.43 -9.79 16.17
C ALA A 252 10.66 -10.59 16.63
N ALA A 253 11.87 -10.07 16.40
CA ALA A 253 13.13 -10.70 16.79
C ALA A 253 13.31 -10.84 18.32
N ARG A 254 12.79 -9.87 19.09
CA ARG A 254 12.88 -9.85 20.56
C ARG A 254 11.70 -10.51 21.25
N ALA A 255 10.77 -11.12 20.52
CA ALA A 255 9.61 -11.74 21.10
C ALA A 255 10.01 -12.94 21.99
N VAL A 256 9.44 -12.99 23.19
CA VAL A 256 9.61 -14.12 24.10
C VAL A 256 8.55 -15.16 23.77
N PHE A 257 8.97 -16.39 23.47
CA PHE A 257 8.08 -17.53 23.26
C PHE A 257 8.39 -18.66 24.25
N PRO A 258 7.39 -19.47 24.62
CA PRO A 258 7.66 -20.66 25.42
C PRO A 258 8.54 -21.61 24.60
N PHE A 259 9.44 -22.36 25.25
CA PHE A 259 10.20 -23.43 24.58
C PHE A 259 9.70 -24.82 24.98
N VAL A 260 8.95 -24.90 26.09
CA VAL A 260 8.42 -26.14 26.65
C VAL A 260 6.95 -26.28 26.26
N GLY A 261 6.49 -27.53 26.10
CA GLY A 261 5.07 -27.83 25.90
C GLY A 261 4.48 -27.39 24.56
N ILE A 262 5.31 -27.02 23.58
CA ILE A 262 4.88 -26.64 22.23
C ILE A 262 5.10 -27.79 21.25
N ARG A 263 4.15 -27.99 20.32
CA ARG A 263 4.35 -28.90 19.19
C ARG A 263 5.62 -28.55 18.39
N PRO A 264 6.50 -29.51 18.07
CA PRO A 264 7.78 -29.23 17.39
C PRO A 264 7.64 -28.42 16.09
N GLU A 265 6.58 -28.66 15.33
CA GLU A 265 6.34 -27.94 14.08
C GLU A 265 6.04 -26.45 14.29
N LEU A 266 5.23 -26.12 15.29
CA LEU A 266 4.93 -24.72 15.63
C LEU A 266 6.15 -24.01 16.22
N LEU A 267 6.96 -24.72 17.02
CA LEU A 267 8.23 -24.19 17.51
C LEU A 267 9.18 -23.88 16.34
N ARG A 268 9.31 -24.79 15.37
CA ARG A 268 10.12 -24.57 14.16
C ARG A 268 9.65 -23.34 13.38
N GLN A 269 8.36 -23.15 13.20
CA GLN A 269 7.78 -21.98 12.52
C GLN A 269 8.07 -20.67 13.27
N LEU A 270 7.93 -20.66 14.60
CA LEU A 270 8.26 -19.50 15.44
C LEU A 270 9.75 -19.16 15.38
N LEU A 271 10.63 -20.16 15.47
CA LEU A 271 12.07 -20.00 15.34
C LEU A 271 12.43 -19.43 13.96
N GLY A 272 11.87 -19.98 12.88
CA GLY A 272 12.07 -19.47 11.51
C GLY A 272 11.63 -18.00 11.36
N CYS A 273 10.45 -17.63 11.85
CA CYS A 273 9.96 -16.25 11.84
C CYS A 273 10.86 -15.30 12.63
N THR A 274 11.28 -15.71 13.82
CA THR A 274 12.14 -14.90 14.69
C THR A 274 13.51 -14.72 14.06
N GLY A 275 14.06 -15.77 13.45
CA GLY A 275 15.31 -15.72 12.70
C GLY A 275 15.25 -14.80 11.49
N TYR A 276 14.16 -14.85 10.71
CA TYR A 276 13.92 -13.90 9.63
C TYR A 276 13.84 -12.45 10.13
N ALA A 277 13.10 -12.23 11.22
CA ALA A 277 12.96 -10.91 11.82
C ALA A 277 14.31 -10.37 12.32
N ALA A 278 15.12 -11.19 12.99
CA ALA A 278 16.47 -10.83 13.40
C ALA A 278 17.37 -10.48 12.21
N ALA A 279 17.29 -11.28 11.13
CA ALA A 279 18.06 -11.02 9.91
C ALA A 279 17.70 -9.64 9.36
N MET A 280 16.40 -9.33 9.28
CA MET A 280 15.90 -8.06 8.77
C MET A 280 16.22 -6.87 9.68
N ALA A 281 16.21 -7.07 11.00
CA ALA A 281 16.58 -6.07 12.01
C ALA A 281 18.08 -5.73 12.02
N GLY A 282 18.91 -6.51 11.31
CA GLY A 282 20.34 -6.29 11.22
C GLY A 282 21.15 -7.04 12.28
N ASP A 283 20.59 -8.10 12.87
CA ASP A 283 21.27 -8.99 13.80
C ASP A 283 21.55 -10.36 13.14
N PRO A 284 22.64 -10.49 12.37
CA PRO A 284 22.94 -11.72 11.64
C PRO A 284 23.29 -12.89 12.56
N MET A 285 23.81 -12.63 13.76
CA MET A 285 24.14 -13.69 14.72
C MET A 285 22.88 -14.31 15.30
N LEU A 286 21.95 -13.47 15.79
CA LEU A 286 20.67 -13.93 16.31
C LEU A 286 19.84 -14.62 15.23
N ALA A 287 19.86 -14.09 14.01
CA ALA A 287 19.22 -14.71 12.86
C ALA A 287 19.75 -16.12 12.62
N ARG A 288 21.07 -16.27 12.48
CA ARG A 288 21.71 -17.58 12.27
C ARG A 288 21.33 -18.55 13.38
N TRP A 289 21.36 -18.11 14.64
CA TRP A 289 21.00 -18.94 15.78
C TRP A 289 19.57 -19.49 15.65
N PHE A 290 18.58 -18.62 15.46
CA PHE A 290 17.18 -19.02 15.39
C PHE A 290 16.87 -19.90 14.17
N VAL A 291 17.39 -19.55 12.98
CA VAL A 291 17.09 -20.33 11.78
C VAL A 291 17.76 -21.72 11.85
N CYS A 292 18.97 -21.83 12.38
CA CYS A 292 19.60 -23.14 12.62
C CYS A 292 18.88 -23.94 13.71
N ALA A 293 18.44 -23.29 14.79
CA ALA A 293 17.66 -23.95 15.85
C ALA A 293 16.30 -24.48 15.36
N ALA A 294 15.75 -23.89 14.29
CA ALA A 294 14.52 -24.38 13.66
C ALA A 294 14.72 -25.76 13.00
N ASN A 295 15.94 -26.08 12.55
CA ASN A 295 16.27 -27.33 11.86
C ASN A 295 17.64 -27.89 12.33
N PRO A 296 17.76 -28.31 13.61
CA PRO A 296 19.07 -28.58 14.22
C PRO A 296 19.77 -29.83 13.68
N SER A 297 19.03 -30.73 13.01
CA SER A 297 19.53 -32.03 12.54
C SER A 297 19.70 -32.11 11.02
N ILE A 298 19.43 -31.03 10.30
CA ILE A 298 19.43 -31.01 8.83
C ILE A 298 20.37 -29.89 8.37
N ALA A 299 21.26 -30.21 7.42
CA ALA A 299 22.15 -29.20 6.88
C ALA A 299 21.33 -28.10 6.14
N PRO A 300 21.73 -26.83 6.19
CA PRO A 300 20.95 -25.74 5.59
C PRO A 300 20.56 -25.93 4.12
N HIS A 301 21.39 -26.61 3.32
CA HIS A 301 21.11 -26.89 1.90
C HIS A 301 20.04 -27.98 1.67
N GLU A 302 19.61 -28.68 2.72
CA GLU A 302 18.59 -29.74 2.64
C GLU A 302 17.25 -29.30 3.24
N TRP A 303 17.14 -28.08 3.78
CA TRP A 303 15.91 -27.62 4.43
C TRP A 303 14.76 -27.50 3.43
N PRO A 304 13.60 -28.16 3.62
CA PRO A 304 12.52 -28.11 2.63
C PRO A 304 11.95 -26.71 2.41
N ASP A 305 12.05 -25.82 3.40
CA ASP A 305 11.60 -24.43 3.27
C ASP A 305 12.67 -23.52 2.65
N LEU A 306 12.47 -23.21 1.36
CA LEU A 306 13.36 -22.34 0.60
C LEU A 306 13.37 -20.89 1.09
N PHE A 307 12.29 -20.41 1.76
CA PHE A 307 12.27 -19.06 2.34
C PHE A 307 13.21 -18.96 3.54
N SER A 308 13.21 -19.96 4.43
CA SER A 308 14.17 -20.05 5.53
C SER A 308 15.62 -20.10 5.04
N ARG A 309 15.90 -20.84 3.97
CA ARG A 309 17.25 -20.86 3.36
C ARG A 309 17.66 -19.49 2.82
N ASN A 310 16.78 -18.82 2.07
CA ASN A 310 17.04 -17.46 1.56
C ASN A 310 17.33 -16.47 2.70
N SER A 311 16.57 -16.59 3.79
CA SER A 311 16.70 -15.77 5.00
C SER A 311 18.02 -16.00 5.72
N LEU A 312 18.43 -17.27 5.88
CA LEU A 312 19.73 -17.62 6.41
C LEU A 312 20.85 -17.07 5.53
N ALA A 313 20.75 -17.22 4.21
CA ALA A 313 21.77 -16.70 3.30
C ALA A 313 21.95 -15.18 3.43
N LEU A 314 20.85 -14.43 3.60
CA LEU A 314 20.91 -13.00 3.89
C LEU A 314 21.63 -12.71 5.22
N ALA A 315 21.36 -13.51 6.27
CA ALA A 315 22.04 -13.39 7.55
C ALA A 315 23.55 -13.71 7.45
N LEU A 316 23.92 -14.77 6.72
CA LEU A 316 25.32 -15.13 6.45
C LEU A 316 26.06 -13.99 5.72
N ALA A 317 25.46 -13.44 4.66
CA ALA A 317 26.05 -12.33 3.92
C ALA A 317 26.27 -11.09 4.82
N ARG A 318 25.31 -10.77 5.69
CA ARG A 318 25.42 -9.67 6.66
C ARG A 318 26.45 -9.96 7.76
N GLY A 319 26.64 -11.23 8.12
CA GLY A 319 27.65 -11.69 9.07
C GLY A 319 29.04 -11.89 8.46
N GLY A 320 29.22 -11.59 7.16
CA GLY A 320 30.50 -11.71 6.46
C GLY A 320 30.79 -13.08 5.83
N ASP A 321 29.94 -14.10 6.05
CA ASP A 321 30.05 -15.40 5.36
C ASP A 321 29.43 -15.32 3.96
N VAL A 322 30.14 -14.62 3.07
CA VAL A 322 29.72 -14.36 1.71
C VAL A 322 29.67 -15.64 0.86
N ALA A 323 30.60 -16.57 1.09
CA ALA A 323 30.66 -17.83 0.34
C ALA A 323 29.45 -18.72 0.67
N GLY A 324 29.18 -18.95 1.96
CA GLY A 324 28.01 -19.72 2.40
C GLY A 324 26.69 -19.06 1.98
N ALA A 325 26.63 -17.73 1.98
CA ALA A 325 25.47 -17.01 1.46
C ALA A 325 25.23 -17.26 -0.04
N LEU A 326 26.26 -17.17 -0.88
CA LEU A 326 26.11 -17.40 -2.32
C LEU A 326 25.71 -18.83 -2.64
N ASP A 327 26.31 -19.81 -1.97
CA ASP A 327 26.00 -21.24 -2.15
C ASP A 327 24.51 -21.52 -1.86
N LEU A 328 24.02 -21.06 -0.71
CA LEU A 328 22.60 -21.18 -0.36
C LEU A 328 21.67 -20.44 -1.32
N LEU A 329 22.02 -19.21 -1.73
CA LEU A 329 21.20 -18.45 -2.68
C LEU A 329 21.12 -19.14 -4.06
N GLN A 330 22.21 -19.76 -4.51
CA GLN A 330 22.24 -20.49 -5.77
C GLN A 330 21.40 -21.77 -5.71
N SER A 331 21.49 -22.54 -4.62
CA SER A 331 20.60 -23.70 -4.35
C SER A 331 19.14 -23.27 -4.35
N VAL A 332 18.77 -22.23 -3.59
CA VAL A 332 17.40 -21.71 -3.54
C VAL A 332 16.91 -21.28 -4.92
N LEU A 333 17.74 -20.60 -5.70
CA LEU A 333 17.39 -20.14 -7.04
C LEU A 333 17.16 -21.33 -8.00
N ALA A 334 18.01 -22.35 -7.93
CA ALA A 334 17.88 -23.54 -8.77
C ALA A 334 16.61 -24.33 -8.42
N GLU A 335 16.39 -24.62 -7.14
CA GLU A 335 15.22 -25.38 -6.67
C GLU A 335 13.90 -24.63 -6.92
N SER A 336 13.87 -23.30 -6.71
CA SER A 336 12.66 -22.49 -6.95
C SER A 336 12.21 -22.50 -8.41
N ARG A 337 13.14 -22.71 -9.35
CA ARG A 337 12.88 -22.78 -10.79
C ARG A 337 12.50 -24.17 -11.28
N GLN A 338 12.92 -25.21 -10.55
CA GLN A 338 12.61 -26.61 -10.87
C GLN A 338 11.32 -27.09 -10.20
N ALA A 339 10.78 -26.33 -9.25
CA ALA A 339 9.51 -26.62 -8.61
C ALA A 339 8.35 -26.76 -9.63
N ARG A 340 7.41 -27.67 -9.36
CA ARG A 340 6.21 -27.89 -10.20
C ARG A 340 5.42 -26.59 -10.45
N THR A 341 5.46 -25.67 -9.50
CA THR A 341 4.96 -24.31 -9.66
C THR A 341 6.09 -23.38 -9.29
N VAL A 342 6.52 -22.57 -10.24
CA VAL A 342 7.66 -21.66 -10.06
C VAL A 342 7.30 -20.60 -9.02
N HIS A 343 8.13 -20.49 -7.98
CA HIS A 343 7.95 -19.47 -6.95
C HIS A 343 8.55 -18.13 -7.39
N HIS A 344 7.95 -17.46 -8.38
CA HIS A 344 8.49 -16.22 -8.98
C HIS A 344 8.89 -15.16 -7.96
N HIS A 345 8.10 -14.98 -6.90
CA HIS A 345 8.45 -14.06 -5.82
C HIS A 345 9.78 -14.41 -5.13
N LEU A 346 9.99 -15.70 -4.83
CA LEU A 346 11.22 -16.17 -4.21
C LEU A 346 12.40 -16.08 -5.18
N VAL A 347 12.20 -16.40 -6.47
CA VAL A 347 13.22 -16.21 -7.51
C VAL A 347 13.65 -14.73 -7.57
N ALA A 348 12.70 -13.80 -7.58
CA ALA A 348 12.97 -12.36 -7.61
C ALA A 348 13.77 -11.89 -6.38
N ILE A 349 13.33 -12.24 -5.16
CA ILE A 349 14.03 -11.86 -3.92
C ILE A 349 15.43 -12.50 -3.86
N THR A 350 15.55 -13.76 -4.27
CA THR A 350 16.84 -14.47 -4.30
C THR A 350 17.80 -13.80 -5.28
N ALA A 351 17.34 -13.44 -6.48
CA ALA A 351 18.14 -12.71 -7.45
C ALA A 351 18.61 -11.34 -6.90
N LEU A 352 17.75 -10.62 -6.19
CA LEU A 352 18.13 -9.35 -5.56
C LEU A 352 19.17 -9.55 -4.44
N ASN A 353 19.06 -10.61 -3.64
CA ASN A 353 20.06 -10.94 -2.62
C ASN A 353 21.39 -11.35 -3.25
N ILE A 354 21.40 -12.13 -4.33
CA ILE A 354 22.60 -12.44 -5.11
C ILE A 354 23.26 -11.16 -5.62
N ALA A 355 22.47 -10.22 -6.16
CA ALA A 355 22.99 -8.92 -6.61
C ALA A 355 23.66 -8.16 -5.46
N ARG A 356 23.05 -8.12 -4.27
CA ARG A 356 23.64 -7.46 -3.09
C ARG A 356 24.97 -8.09 -2.67
N VAL A 357 25.05 -9.42 -2.65
CA VAL A 357 26.27 -10.13 -2.27
C VAL A 357 27.37 -9.91 -3.31
N HIS A 358 27.07 -10.01 -4.61
CA HIS A 358 28.05 -9.71 -5.64
C HIS A 358 28.48 -8.25 -5.67
N ARG A 359 27.62 -7.31 -5.28
CA ARG A 359 28.00 -5.92 -5.10
C ARG A 359 28.99 -5.75 -3.94
N GLN A 360 28.81 -6.45 -2.82
CA GLN A 360 29.77 -6.43 -1.70
C GLN A 360 31.16 -6.96 -2.12
N LEU A 361 31.19 -7.90 -3.07
CA LEU A 361 32.40 -8.44 -3.68
C LEU A 361 32.92 -7.62 -4.88
N GLU A 362 32.28 -6.48 -5.20
CA GLU A 362 32.62 -5.63 -6.36
C GLU A 362 32.54 -6.36 -7.73
N HIS A 363 31.81 -7.48 -7.81
CA HIS A 363 31.61 -8.24 -9.05
C HIS A 363 30.51 -7.59 -9.92
N LYS A 364 30.84 -6.50 -10.61
CA LYS A 364 29.89 -5.68 -11.40
C LYS A 364 29.04 -6.50 -12.38
N ALA A 365 29.66 -7.34 -13.22
CA ALA A 365 28.95 -8.14 -14.22
C ALA A 365 27.96 -9.13 -13.59
N ARG A 366 28.35 -9.81 -12.51
CA ARG A 366 27.46 -10.75 -11.81
C ARG A 366 26.31 -10.03 -11.11
N THR A 367 26.59 -8.85 -10.57
CA THR A 367 25.57 -7.95 -10.00
C THR A 367 24.55 -7.55 -11.07
N ALA A 368 25.01 -7.12 -12.26
CA ALA A 368 24.14 -6.75 -13.38
C ALA A 368 23.24 -7.91 -13.83
N ASN A 369 23.81 -9.11 -13.97
CA ASN A 369 23.05 -10.32 -14.35
C ASN A 369 21.95 -10.64 -13.33
N ALA A 370 22.26 -10.55 -12.04
CA ALA A 370 21.31 -10.81 -10.97
C ALA A 370 20.18 -9.75 -10.93
N VAL A 371 20.50 -8.47 -11.17
CA VAL A 371 19.48 -7.41 -11.32
C VAL A 371 18.62 -7.61 -12.55
N GLN A 372 19.21 -8.01 -13.66
CA GLN A 372 18.46 -8.30 -14.89
C GLN A 372 17.50 -9.46 -14.66
N LEU A 373 17.93 -10.50 -13.94
CA LEU A 373 17.05 -11.58 -13.53
C LEU A 373 15.90 -11.07 -12.66
N TRP A 374 16.19 -10.33 -11.59
CA TRP A 374 15.15 -9.73 -10.75
C TRP A 374 14.16 -8.90 -11.57
N ALA A 375 14.65 -8.06 -12.49
CA ALA A 375 13.80 -7.24 -13.36
C ALA A 375 12.86 -8.08 -14.24
N ARG A 376 13.33 -9.20 -14.81
CA ARG A 376 12.49 -10.12 -15.60
C ARG A 376 11.41 -10.81 -14.75
N GLU A 377 11.72 -11.11 -13.50
CA GLU A 377 10.74 -11.76 -12.60
C GLU A 377 9.66 -10.81 -12.09
N ILE A 378 9.85 -9.49 -12.21
CA ILE A 378 8.84 -8.49 -11.83
C ILE A 378 8.15 -7.84 -13.03
N GLU A 379 8.67 -8.05 -14.23
CA GLU A 379 8.17 -7.40 -15.45
C GLU A 379 6.69 -7.73 -15.70
N GLY A 380 5.91 -6.72 -16.09
CA GLY A 380 4.47 -6.85 -16.35
C GLY A 380 3.58 -6.75 -15.09
N HIS A 381 4.19 -6.75 -13.90
CA HIS A 381 3.44 -6.69 -12.64
C HIS A 381 4.22 -5.98 -11.52
N ALA A 382 5.27 -5.25 -11.88
CA ALA A 382 6.06 -4.49 -10.94
C ALA A 382 5.20 -3.41 -10.27
N THR A 383 5.38 -3.28 -8.96
CA THR A 383 4.88 -2.13 -8.21
C THR A 383 5.64 -0.86 -8.58
N THR A 384 5.05 0.30 -8.31
CA THR A 384 5.72 1.60 -8.47
C THR A 384 7.02 1.67 -7.65
N SER A 385 7.01 1.14 -6.42
CA SER A 385 8.22 1.00 -5.61
C SER A 385 9.27 0.07 -6.23
N GLU A 386 8.87 -1.06 -6.82
CA GLU A 386 9.82 -1.94 -7.52
C GLU A 386 10.41 -1.25 -8.75
N LEU A 387 9.62 -0.52 -9.55
CA LEU A 387 10.12 0.25 -10.71
C LEU A 387 11.11 1.36 -10.30
N LEU A 388 10.76 2.11 -9.25
CA LEU A 388 11.64 3.12 -8.65
C LEU A 388 12.94 2.48 -8.15
N TYR A 389 12.82 1.42 -7.35
CA TYR A 389 13.97 0.75 -6.73
C TYR A 389 14.88 0.11 -7.78
N GLY A 390 14.32 -0.44 -8.85
CA GLY A 390 15.07 -0.99 -9.97
C GLY A 390 15.91 0.06 -10.68
N ASN A 391 15.31 1.22 -10.98
CA ASN A 391 16.03 2.34 -11.58
C ASN A 391 17.07 2.93 -10.62
N LEU A 392 16.76 3.09 -9.33
CA LEU A 392 17.71 3.52 -8.30
C LEU A 392 18.92 2.58 -8.23
N PHE A 393 18.69 1.27 -8.28
CA PHE A 393 19.76 0.29 -8.22
C PHE A 393 20.66 0.39 -9.45
N ARG A 394 20.08 0.48 -10.66
CA ARG A 394 20.84 0.63 -11.91
C ARG A 394 21.65 1.93 -11.93
N ALA A 395 21.06 3.04 -11.52
CA ALA A 395 21.71 4.34 -11.44
C ALA A 395 22.95 4.31 -10.54
N ARG A 396 22.82 3.73 -9.34
CA ARG A 396 23.92 3.67 -8.37
C ARG A 396 25.03 2.72 -8.73
N MET A 397 24.71 1.67 -9.49
CA MET A 397 25.72 0.71 -9.90
C MET A 397 26.56 1.20 -11.08
N ALA A 398 26.09 2.24 -11.80
CA ALA A 398 26.71 2.69 -13.04
C ALA A 398 27.12 1.47 -13.87
N PHE A 399 26.20 0.50 -14.01
CA PHE A 399 26.46 -0.75 -14.73
C PHE A 399 26.98 -0.48 -16.13
N ASP A 400 26.47 0.61 -16.70
CA ASP A 400 26.98 1.21 -17.90
C ASP A 400 28.04 2.23 -17.48
N ALA A 401 29.25 2.14 -18.05
CA ALA A 401 30.27 3.16 -17.92
C ALA A 401 29.85 4.52 -18.53
N ASP A 402 28.65 4.58 -19.11
CA ASP A 402 28.06 5.77 -19.72
C ASP A 402 27.31 6.62 -18.69
N ALA A 403 27.80 7.84 -18.48
CA ALA A 403 27.17 8.83 -17.61
C ALA A 403 25.74 9.17 -18.06
N LYS A 404 25.43 9.11 -19.36
CA LYS A 404 24.09 9.40 -19.88
C LYS A 404 23.08 8.34 -19.44
N ASN A 405 23.43 7.06 -19.51
CA ASN A 405 22.57 5.98 -19.00
C ASN A 405 22.36 6.08 -17.49
N THR A 406 23.42 6.44 -16.75
CA THR A 406 23.31 6.70 -15.30
C THR A 406 22.34 7.83 -15.01
N LEU A 407 22.44 8.96 -15.74
CA LEU A 407 21.47 10.06 -15.65
C LEU A 407 20.04 9.59 -15.97
N MET A 408 19.85 8.77 -17.01
CA MET A 408 18.51 8.29 -17.37
C MET A 408 17.89 7.45 -16.26
N HIS A 409 18.65 6.56 -15.62
CA HIS A 409 18.15 5.78 -14.49
C HIS A 409 17.82 6.66 -13.28
N TRP A 410 18.63 7.69 -12.99
CA TRP A 410 18.28 8.67 -11.95
C TRP A 410 17.01 9.44 -12.28
N MET A 411 16.85 9.88 -13.53
CA MET A 411 15.64 10.56 -14.00
C MET A 411 14.41 9.66 -13.83
N ARG A 412 14.46 8.40 -14.28
CA ARG A 412 13.32 7.47 -14.15
C ARG A 412 12.97 7.17 -12.70
N ALA A 413 13.97 6.95 -11.83
CA ALA A 413 13.74 6.74 -10.41
C ALA A 413 13.05 7.96 -9.77
N ALA A 414 13.56 9.17 -10.06
CA ALA A 414 12.98 10.42 -9.57
C ALA A 414 11.58 10.70 -10.16
N LEU A 415 11.33 10.35 -11.43
CA LEU A 415 10.02 10.47 -12.07
C LEU A 415 8.99 9.57 -11.41
N HIS A 416 9.32 8.31 -11.16
CA HIS A 416 8.44 7.42 -10.40
C HIS A 416 8.16 7.95 -9.00
N TRP A 417 9.15 8.56 -8.34
CA TRP A 417 8.99 9.17 -7.03
C TRP A 417 8.01 10.35 -7.05
N VAL A 418 8.23 11.35 -7.92
CA VAL A 418 7.38 12.56 -7.97
C VAL A 418 5.98 12.30 -8.53
N ALA A 419 5.76 11.14 -9.17
CA ALA A 419 4.47 10.70 -9.68
C ALA A 419 3.65 9.87 -8.68
N GLN A 420 4.21 9.49 -7.53
CA GLN A 420 3.47 8.74 -6.51
C GLN A 420 2.35 9.61 -5.93
N SER A 421 1.16 9.02 -5.78
CA SER A 421 0.02 9.68 -5.13
C SER A 421 0.21 9.80 -3.62
N HIS A 422 0.93 8.86 -3.01
CA HIS A 422 1.18 8.80 -1.56
C HIS A 422 2.66 8.51 -1.28
N PRO A 423 3.58 9.44 -1.61
CA PRO A 423 5.03 9.21 -1.46
C PRO A 423 5.46 8.85 -0.03
N GLU A 424 4.71 9.30 0.98
CA GLU A 424 4.91 8.98 2.39
C GLU A 424 4.59 7.52 2.77
N CYS A 425 3.83 6.82 1.91
CA CYS A 425 3.55 5.38 2.05
C CYS A 425 4.67 4.51 1.46
N MET A 426 5.75 5.10 0.93
CA MET A 426 6.89 4.33 0.45
C MET A 426 7.44 3.44 1.57
N GLY A 427 7.57 2.14 1.26
CA GLY A 427 8.11 1.17 2.21
C GLY A 427 9.50 1.56 2.72
N TRP A 428 9.72 1.44 4.03
CA TRP A 428 10.95 1.83 4.72
C TRP A 428 12.25 1.31 4.07
N ARG A 429 12.21 0.14 3.40
CA ARG A 429 13.37 -0.44 2.68
C ARG A 429 13.81 0.44 1.51
N ALA A 430 12.86 0.91 0.72
CA ALA A 430 13.14 1.80 -0.41
C ALA A 430 13.58 3.17 0.12
N ALA A 431 12.87 3.73 1.10
CA ALA A 431 13.26 4.99 1.74
C ALA A 431 14.66 4.92 2.36
N SER A 432 14.97 3.86 3.12
CA SER A 432 16.30 3.66 3.72
C SER A 432 17.39 3.48 2.67
N ALA A 433 17.09 2.80 1.57
CA ALA A 433 18.00 2.68 0.46
C ALA A 433 18.28 4.07 -0.14
N ILE A 434 17.26 4.88 -0.43
CA ILE A 434 17.44 6.23 -0.99
C ILE A 434 18.26 7.09 -0.01
N LEU A 435 17.81 7.21 1.24
CA LEU A 435 18.42 8.05 2.26
C LEU A 435 19.78 7.55 2.79
N ARG A 436 20.20 6.33 2.40
CA ARG A 436 21.44 5.68 2.85
C ARG A 436 21.56 5.57 4.38
N ARG A 437 20.43 5.54 5.09
CA ARG A 437 20.33 5.37 6.54
C ARG A 437 19.05 4.61 6.86
N ARG A 438 19.01 3.92 8.00
CA ARG A 438 17.79 3.26 8.45
C ARG A 438 16.75 4.33 8.82
N VAL A 439 15.55 4.18 8.28
CA VAL A 439 14.38 4.99 8.65
C VAL A 439 13.20 4.08 8.91
N GLU A 440 12.27 4.55 9.74
CA GLU A 440 11.02 3.85 10.05
C GLU A 440 9.90 4.22 9.06
N ALA A 441 9.94 5.44 8.53
CA ALA A 441 9.00 5.97 7.55
C ALA A 441 9.71 6.80 6.47
N ALA A 442 9.05 7.02 5.35
CA ALA A 442 9.56 7.88 4.29
C ALA A 442 9.46 9.37 4.68
N ASP A 443 10.59 10.04 4.70
CA ASP A 443 10.67 11.50 4.78
C ASP A 443 10.69 12.06 3.36
N VAL A 444 9.54 12.58 2.91
CA VAL A 444 9.32 12.94 1.51
C VAL A 444 10.30 14.02 1.05
N ASP A 445 10.54 15.03 1.90
CA ASP A 445 11.42 16.16 1.58
C ASP A 445 12.89 15.72 1.57
N ALA A 446 13.32 14.94 2.57
CA ALA A 446 14.68 14.41 2.58
C ALA A 446 14.97 13.50 1.38
N ILE A 447 13.99 12.69 0.95
CA ILE A 447 14.11 11.85 -0.26
C ILE A 447 14.19 12.74 -1.51
N CYS A 448 13.36 13.78 -1.62
CA CYS A 448 13.44 14.74 -2.73
C CYS A 448 14.83 15.40 -2.79
N ASP A 449 15.43 15.72 -1.66
CA ASP A 449 16.74 16.35 -1.57
C ASP A 449 17.86 15.42 -2.02
N VAL A 450 17.80 14.14 -1.65
CA VAL A 450 18.72 13.12 -2.16
C VAL A 450 18.58 12.98 -3.68
N PHE A 451 17.36 12.84 -4.19
CA PHE A 451 17.16 12.76 -5.65
C PHE A 451 17.66 14.01 -6.36
N GLN A 452 17.40 15.20 -5.80
CA GLN A 452 17.88 16.46 -6.36
C GLN A 452 19.41 16.47 -6.48
N LEU A 453 20.12 16.09 -5.42
CA LEU A 453 21.58 16.05 -5.39
C LEU A 453 22.14 15.06 -6.42
N GLU A 454 21.67 13.82 -6.37
CA GLU A 454 22.17 12.73 -7.22
C GLU A 454 21.86 12.99 -8.71
N LEU A 455 20.69 13.55 -8.99
CA LEU A 455 20.28 13.91 -10.35
C LEU A 455 21.16 15.03 -10.91
N MET A 456 21.47 16.06 -10.12
CA MET A 456 22.37 17.13 -10.56
C MET A 456 23.79 16.64 -10.78
N GLN A 457 24.31 15.75 -9.92
CA GLN A 457 25.63 15.13 -10.08
C GLN A 457 25.69 14.26 -11.35
N ALA A 458 24.67 13.43 -11.58
CA ALA A 458 24.59 12.62 -12.79
C ALA A 458 24.44 13.48 -14.05
N ALA A 459 23.72 14.60 -13.96
CA ALA A 459 23.54 15.53 -15.07
C ALA A 459 24.85 16.25 -15.42
N GLU A 460 25.62 16.67 -14.41
CA GLU A 460 26.96 17.22 -14.58
C GLU A 460 27.92 16.21 -15.23
N ALA A 461 27.95 14.96 -14.73
CA ALA A 461 28.78 13.89 -15.29
C ALA A 461 28.41 13.54 -16.75
N ALA A 462 27.13 13.71 -17.12
CA ALA A 462 26.64 13.51 -18.48
C ALA A 462 26.74 14.77 -19.36
N GLU A 463 27.30 15.87 -18.82
CA GLU A 463 27.40 17.18 -19.47
C GLU A 463 26.04 17.78 -19.90
N VAL A 464 24.98 17.43 -19.17
CA VAL A 464 23.61 17.92 -19.39
C VAL A 464 23.26 18.95 -18.32
N ARG A 465 23.17 20.22 -18.69
CA ARG A 465 22.69 21.27 -17.78
C ARG A 465 21.16 21.42 -17.91
N PRO A 466 20.40 21.35 -16.80
CA PRO A 466 18.96 21.60 -16.85
C PRO A 466 18.66 23.03 -17.29
N VAL A 467 17.63 23.20 -18.12
CA VAL A 467 17.10 24.52 -18.47
C VAL A 467 16.22 25.04 -17.34
N THR A 468 16.28 26.34 -17.05
CA THR A 468 15.34 26.97 -16.11
C THR A 468 13.94 26.97 -16.72
N THR A 469 12.96 26.42 -16.01
CA THR A 469 11.56 26.39 -16.44
C THR A 469 10.66 27.26 -15.56
N ASP A 470 9.65 27.86 -16.16
CA ASP A 470 8.64 28.66 -15.45
C ASP A 470 7.66 27.73 -14.73
N GLY A 471 7.89 27.53 -13.43
CA GLY A 471 7.02 26.74 -12.56
C GLY A 471 7.39 25.25 -12.44
N ALA A 472 6.70 24.54 -11.56
CA ALA A 472 6.92 23.12 -11.28
C ALA A 472 5.77 22.29 -11.88
N PRO A 473 5.99 21.59 -13.02
CA PRO A 473 4.93 20.81 -13.64
C PRO A 473 4.58 19.58 -12.81
N THR A 474 3.34 19.12 -12.91
CA THR A 474 2.86 17.93 -12.19
C THR A 474 3.28 16.66 -12.90
N TYR A 475 3.68 15.65 -12.14
CA TYR A 475 3.90 14.30 -12.63
C TYR A 475 2.87 13.39 -11.99
N ALA A 476 2.27 12.49 -12.75
CA ALA A 476 1.29 11.53 -12.26
C ALA A 476 1.36 10.24 -13.09
N TYR A 477 0.89 9.12 -12.55
CA TYR A 477 0.67 7.93 -13.36
C TYR A 477 -0.60 8.08 -14.22
N VAL A 478 -0.62 7.44 -15.37
CA VAL A 478 -1.86 7.27 -16.15
C VAL A 478 -2.81 6.38 -15.33
N PRO A 479 -4.08 6.76 -15.14
CA PRO A 479 -5.06 5.92 -14.44
C PRO A 479 -5.22 4.55 -15.12
N ARG A 480 -5.24 3.48 -14.31
CA ARG A 480 -5.42 2.07 -14.73
C ARG A 480 -6.65 1.86 -15.61
N ILE A 481 -7.74 2.46 -15.18
CA ILE A 481 -9.06 2.29 -15.77
C ILE A 481 -9.25 3.50 -16.68
N CYS A 482 -9.13 3.23 -17.98
CA CYS A 482 -9.26 4.18 -19.08
C CYS A 482 -10.67 4.79 -19.15
N ASP A 483 -11.05 5.60 -18.17
CA ASP A 483 -11.81 6.79 -18.52
C ASP A 483 -10.84 7.64 -19.32
N ALA A 484 -11.09 7.72 -20.64
CA ALA A 484 -10.24 8.42 -21.59
C ALA A 484 -9.77 9.72 -20.95
N VAL A 485 -8.44 9.89 -20.79
CA VAL A 485 -7.90 11.17 -20.31
C VAL A 485 -8.48 12.22 -21.26
N PRO A 486 -9.37 13.12 -20.80
CA PRO A 486 -10.35 13.75 -21.68
C PRO A 486 -9.77 14.82 -22.61
N HIS A 487 -8.44 14.86 -22.77
CA HIS A 487 -7.68 15.95 -23.34
C HIS A 487 -6.59 15.43 -24.28
N PRO A 488 -6.19 16.22 -25.28
CA PRO A 488 -5.12 15.84 -26.19
C PRO A 488 -3.83 15.60 -25.41
N LEU A 489 -3.29 14.39 -25.53
CA LEU A 489 -1.98 14.02 -25.02
C LEU A 489 -0.94 14.10 -26.14
N THR A 490 0.27 14.47 -25.75
CA THR A 490 1.45 14.42 -26.61
C THR A 490 2.45 13.43 -26.03
N ALA A 491 2.78 12.38 -26.78
CA ALA A 491 3.84 11.48 -26.38
C ALA A 491 5.20 12.16 -26.59
N ILE A 492 6.12 11.97 -25.66
CA ILE A 492 7.45 12.56 -25.67
C ILE A 492 8.46 11.42 -25.61
N GLN A 493 9.35 11.37 -26.60
CA GLN A 493 10.52 10.51 -26.59
C GLN A 493 11.77 11.38 -26.34
N ALA A 494 12.54 10.98 -25.34
CA ALA A 494 13.90 11.41 -25.09
C ALA A 494 14.82 10.17 -25.16
N PRO A 495 16.15 10.34 -25.34
CA PRO A 495 17.08 9.22 -25.31
C PRO A 495 16.93 8.43 -23.99
N GLY A 496 16.45 7.18 -24.07
CA GLY A 496 16.23 6.35 -22.89
C GLY A 496 15.08 6.81 -21.97
N LEU A 497 14.12 7.60 -22.43
CA LEU A 497 12.98 8.01 -21.60
C LEU A 497 11.75 8.33 -22.46
N GLY A 498 10.58 7.95 -21.96
CA GLY A 498 9.30 8.10 -22.63
C GLY A 498 8.24 8.59 -21.64
N LEU A 499 7.51 9.63 -22.02
CA LEU A 499 6.47 10.24 -21.19
C LEU A 499 5.28 10.67 -22.05
N LEU A 500 4.16 10.97 -21.41
CA LEU A 500 3.04 11.66 -22.02
C LEU A 500 2.97 13.07 -21.43
N ALA A 501 2.60 14.06 -22.22
CA ALA A 501 2.39 15.43 -21.79
C ALA A 501 0.94 15.84 -22.01
N SER A 502 0.40 16.64 -21.10
CA SER A 502 -0.91 17.25 -21.20
C SER A 502 -0.82 18.76 -20.99
N THR A 503 -1.58 19.51 -21.79
CA THR A 503 -1.76 20.95 -21.60
C THR A 503 -2.68 21.28 -20.41
N ARG A 504 -3.44 20.30 -19.91
CA ARG A 504 -4.24 20.47 -18.70
C ARG A 504 -3.33 20.39 -17.48
N ARG A 505 -3.42 21.37 -16.59
CA ARG A 505 -2.76 21.31 -15.29
C ARG A 505 -3.54 20.37 -14.36
N ILE A 506 -2.87 19.37 -13.82
CA ILE A 506 -3.35 18.53 -12.72
C ILE A 506 -2.66 19.02 -11.44
N ALA A 507 -3.38 19.07 -10.32
CA ALA A 507 -2.76 19.38 -9.03
C ALA A 507 -1.83 18.21 -8.63
N PRO A 508 -0.58 18.47 -8.20
CA PRO A 508 0.28 17.42 -7.72
C PRO A 508 -0.28 16.85 -6.40
N ALA A 509 -0.12 15.54 -6.18
CA ALA A 509 -0.56 14.91 -4.93
C ALA A 509 0.19 15.45 -3.71
N TYR A 510 1.45 15.85 -3.91
CA TYR A 510 2.31 16.45 -2.89
C TYR A 510 2.97 17.72 -3.43
N ASP A 511 3.09 18.79 -2.63
CA ASP A 511 3.58 20.09 -3.13
C ASP A 511 4.47 20.90 -2.17
N THR A 512 5.40 20.23 -1.48
CA THR A 512 6.40 20.92 -0.67
C THR A 512 7.42 21.68 -1.52
N THR A 513 8.24 22.50 -0.87
CA THR A 513 9.32 23.25 -1.54
C THR A 513 10.37 22.31 -2.15
N ALA A 514 10.76 21.24 -1.43
CA ALA A 514 11.69 20.23 -1.94
C ALA A 514 11.10 19.48 -3.15
N HIS A 515 9.83 19.08 -3.08
CA HIS A 515 9.14 18.42 -4.17
C HIS A 515 9.03 19.31 -5.43
N ARG A 516 8.68 20.59 -5.28
CA ARG A 516 8.65 21.57 -6.38
C ARG A 516 10.01 21.77 -7.04
N ARG A 517 11.08 21.81 -6.23
CA ARG A 517 12.46 21.93 -6.72
C ARG A 517 12.83 20.73 -7.60
N LEU A 518 12.58 19.51 -7.12
CA LEU A 518 12.86 18.29 -7.89
C LEU A 518 12.08 18.24 -9.21
N ARG A 519 10.79 18.56 -9.19
CA ARG A 519 9.94 18.61 -10.40
C ARG A 519 10.42 19.66 -11.42
N ARG A 520 10.89 20.82 -10.97
CA ARG A 520 11.51 21.84 -11.84
C ARG A 520 12.77 21.30 -12.50
N THR A 521 13.67 20.69 -11.73
CA THR A 521 14.91 20.11 -12.28
C THR A 521 14.62 19.01 -13.30
N LEU A 522 13.69 18.09 -13.01
CA LEU A 522 13.28 17.05 -13.96
C LEU A 522 12.73 17.63 -15.26
N SER A 523 11.87 18.66 -15.17
CA SER A 523 11.33 19.35 -16.34
C SER A 523 12.41 20.08 -17.13
N GLY A 524 13.34 20.76 -16.44
CA GLY A 524 14.48 21.42 -17.06
C GLY A 524 15.41 20.47 -17.81
N LEU A 525 15.66 19.28 -17.26
CA LEU A 525 16.39 18.21 -17.96
C LEU A 525 15.62 17.67 -19.16
N LEU A 526 14.31 17.43 -19.01
CA LEU A 526 13.48 16.94 -20.11
C LEU A 526 13.46 17.93 -21.28
N VAL A 527 13.26 19.22 -21.00
CA VAL A 527 13.31 20.30 -22.00
C VAL A 527 14.70 20.41 -22.63
N ARG A 528 15.78 20.19 -21.86
CA ARG A 528 17.14 20.16 -22.42
C ARG A 528 17.31 19.02 -23.42
N LEU A 529 16.82 17.83 -23.09
CA LEU A 529 17.00 16.61 -23.89
C LEU A 529 16.11 16.56 -25.14
N VAL A 530 14.89 17.10 -25.06
CA VAL A 530 13.88 17.01 -26.14
C VAL A 530 13.60 18.35 -26.82
N GLY A 531 14.00 19.47 -26.21
CA GLY A 531 13.68 20.82 -26.66
C GLY A 531 12.42 21.40 -26.02
N SER A 532 12.17 22.70 -26.26
CA SER A 532 11.09 23.47 -25.64
C SER A 532 9.68 22.95 -25.94
N LYS A 533 9.50 22.23 -27.05
CA LYS A 533 8.22 21.60 -27.41
C LYS A 533 7.77 20.51 -26.43
N ALA A 534 8.68 20.01 -25.59
CA ALA A 534 8.36 19.07 -24.52
C ALA A 534 7.82 19.76 -23.26
N ALA A 535 7.82 21.09 -23.17
CA ALA A 535 7.32 21.81 -22.00
C ALA A 535 5.80 21.63 -21.88
N ALA A 536 5.35 21.13 -20.73
CA ALA A 536 3.94 20.92 -20.42
C ALA A 536 3.68 21.15 -18.93
N PRO A 537 2.48 21.62 -18.54
CA PRO A 537 2.12 21.79 -17.13
C PRO A 537 1.93 20.46 -16.40
N THR A 538 1.66 19.37 -17.12
CA THR A 538 1.51 18.02 -16.57
C THR A 538 2.17 16.99 -17.45
N TYR A 539 2.89 16.05 -16.83
CA TYR A 539 3.43 14.85 -17.45
C TYR A 539 2.79 13.61 -16.83
N LEU A 540 2.45 12.64 -17.67
CA LEU A 540 1.89 11.35 -17.27
C LEU A 540 2.86 10.21 -17.57
N LEU A 541 2.98 9.28 -16.62
CA LEU A 541 3.83 8.11 -16.69
C LEU A 541 2.96 6.88 -17.02
N ASP A 542 3.21 6.25 -18.17
CA ASP A 542 2.62 4.96 -18.51
C ASP A 542 3.48 3.82 -17.94
N ALA A 543 3.23 3.49 -16.68
CA ALA A 543 3.82 2.33 -15.98
C ALA A 543 2.75 1.28 -15.63
N ASP A 544 1.57 1.42 -16.22
CA ASP A 544 0.32 0.92 -15.65
C ASP A 544 0.23 -0.61 -15.63
N LEU A 545 0.93 -1.23 -16.58
CA LEU A 545 1.02 -2.68 -16.72
C LEU A 545 2.29 -3.25 -16.08
N GLY A 546 2.83 -2.59 -15.04
CA GLY A 546 4.01 -3.06 -14.32
C GLY A 546 5.28 -3.15 -15.18
N TYR A 547 5.34 -2.33 -16.22
CA TYR A 547 6.54 -2.09 -17.02
C TYR A 547 7.17 -0.76 -16.61
N ASP A 548 8.50 -0.66 -16.74
CA ASP A 548 9.21 0.61 -16.57
C ASP A 548 8.83 1.61 -17.69
N LEU A 549 9.19 2.87 -17.50
CA LEU A 549 8.97 3.92 -18.50
C LEU A 549 9.58 3.52 -19.85
N PRO A 550 8.88 3.77 -20.98
CA PRO A 550 9.39 3.42 -22.29
C PRO A 550 10.78 4.02 -22.52
N SER A 551 11.74 3.20 -22.90
CA SER A 551 13.11 3.63 -23.15
C SER A 551 13.46 3.74 -24.64
N THR A 552 12.55 3.29 -25.50
CA THR A 552 12.72 3.21 -26.94
C THR A 552 11.56 3.92 -27.62
N LEU A 553 11.78 4.36 -28.86
CA LEU A 553 10.75 4.97 -29.68
C LEU A 553 9.50 4.08 -29.81
N ASN A 554 9.70 2.78 -30.10
CA ASN A 554 8.60 1.81 -30.17
C ASN A 554 7.75 1.81 -28.90
N GLY A 555 8.40 1.79 -27.73
CA GLY A 555 7.67 1.81 -26.46
C GLY A 555 6.89 3.11 -26.26
N VAL A 556 7.43 4.26 -26.70
CA VAL A 556 6.71 5.53 -26.65
C VAL A 556 5.51 5.54 -27.58
N VAL A 557 5.64 4.97 -28.78
CA VAL A 557 4.51 4.80 -29.73
C VAL A 557 3.45 3.87 -29.14
N ASP A 558 3.85 2.79 -28.46
CA ASP A 558 2.93 1.87 -27.79
C ASP A 558 2.14 2.59 -26.68
N SER A 559 2.83 3.37 -25.84
CA SER A 559 2.21 4.22 -24.81
C SER A 559 1.32 5.30 -25.41
N ALA A 560 1.73 5.94 -26.50
CA ALA A 560 0.93 6.91 -27.24
C ALA A 560 -0.38 6.30 -27.73
N ALA A 561 -0.32 5.10 -28.33
CA ALA A 561 -1.48 4.39 -28.83
C ALA A 561 -2.40 3.88 -27.72
N ARG A 562 -1.83 3.41 -26.60
CA ARG A 562 -2.59 2.96 -25.43
C ARG A 562 -3.34 4.11 -24.77
N CYS A 563 -2.67 5.25 -24.59
CA CYS A 563 -3.20 6.40 -23.86
C CYS A 563 -3.95 7.40 -24.77
N GLY A 564 -4.05 7.13 -26.07
CA GLY A 564 -4.78 7.97 -27.02
C GLY A 564 -4.11 9.32 -27.30
N ALA A 565 -2.77 9.38 -27.27
CA ALA A 565 -2.04 10.58 -27.68
C ALA A 565 -2.33 10.94 -29.14
N ARG A 566 -2.26 12.24 -29.45
CA ARG A 566 -2.55 12.81 -30.77
C ARG A 566 -1.32 13.37 -31.47
N ALA A 567 -0.20 13.45 -30.76
CA ALA A 567 1.07 13.88 -31.30
C ALA A 567 2.21 13.11 -30.62
N LEU A 568 3.35 13.03 -31.30
CA LEU A 568 4.59 12.46 -30.81
C LEU A 568 5.72 13.48 -31.00
N VAL A 569 6.49 13.75 -29.96
CA VAL A 569 7.73 14.54 -30.05
C VAL A 569 8.91 13.57 -30.02
N HIS A 570 9.72 13.58 -31.07
CA HIS A 570 10.94 12.77 -31.19
C HIS A 570 11.98 13.59 -31.94
N ASP A 571 13.22 13.62 -31.44
CA ASP A 571 14.35 14.36 -32.02
C ASP A 571 13.96 15.81 -32.42
N HIS A 572 13.37 16.54 -31.47
CA HIS A 572 12.90 17.93 -31.61
C HIS A 572 11.79 18.17 -32.66
N THR A 573 11.31 17.11 -33.31
CA THR A 573 10.27 17.13 -34.34
C THR A 573 8.94 16.67 -33.76
N VAL A 574 7.84 17.27 -34.22
CA VAL A 574 6.49 16.91 -33.79
C VAL A 574 5.82 16.18 -34.94
N PHE A 575 5.40 14.95 -34.67
CA PHE A 575 4.68 14.10 -35.61
C PHE A 575 3.22 14.02 -35.19
N ALA A 576 2.31 14.09 -36.17
CA ALA A 576 0.90 13.84 -35.92
C ALA A 576 0.71 12.36 -35.62
N PHE A 577 0.00 12.05 -34.53
CA PHE A 577 -0.41 10.70 -34.15
C PHE A 577 -1.94 10.62 -34.18
N ASP A 578 -2.49 10.95 -35.35
CA ASP A 578 -3.92 11.06 -35.62
C ASP A 578 -4.62 9.68 -35.65
N ASP A 579 -5.92 9.65 -35.96
CA ASP A 579 -6.66 8.40 -36.06
C ASP A 579 -6.12 7.47 -37.16
N ALA A 580 -5.51 8.01 -38.22
CA ALA A 580 -4.92 7.19 -39.27
C ALA A 580 -3.64 6.51 -38.78
N ALA A 581 -2.76 7.24 -38.09
CA ALA A 581 -1.57 6.69 -37.44
C ALA A 581 -1.94 5.64 -36.37
N GLN A 582 -2.95 5.91 -35.54
CA GLN A 582 -3.44 4.94 -34.56
C GLN A 582 -4.00 3.67 -35.23
N ARG A 583 -4.75 3.80 -36.33
CA ARG A 583 -5.23 2.63 -37.09
C ARG A 583 -4.08 1.86 -37.74
N ALA A 584 -3.08 2.55 -38.28
CA ALA A 584 -1.89 1.92 -38.85
C ALA A 584 -1.10 1.15 -37.79
N TRP A 585 -0.89 1.76 -36.61
CA TRP A 585 -0.30 1.09 -35.46
C TRP A 585 -1.10 -0.16 -35.07
N ARG A 586 -2.44 -0.07 -34.96
CA ARG A 586 -3.28 -1.23 -34.59
C ARG A 586 -3.13 -2.40 -35.58
N LYS A 587 -2.97 -2.11 -36.88
CA LYS A 587 -2.75 -3.12 -37.91
C LYS A 587 -1.35 -3.74 -37.85
N GLY A 588 -0.34 -2.96 -37.46
CA GLY A 588 1.06 -3.38 -37.36
C GLY A 588 1.49 -3.96 -36.01
N ALA A 589 0.71 -3.73 -34.96
CA ALA A 589 1.01 -4.17 -33.60
C ALA A 589 1.04 -5.70 -33.50
N LEU A 590 2.00 -6.19 -32.72
CA LEU A 590 2.05 -7.56 -32.25
C LEU A 590 1.32 -7.69 -30.93
N VAL A 591 0.58 -8.78 -30.77
CA VAL A 591 -0.05 -9.18 -29.51
C VAL A 591 0.67 -10.41 -29.01
N GLN A 592 1.11 -10.38 -27.76
CA GLN A 592 1.65 -11.55 -27.08
C GLN A 592 1.18 -11.61 -25.63
N TRP A 593 1.50 -12.69 -24.93
CA TRP A 593 1.30 -12.76 -23.48
C TRP A 593 2.08 -11.64 -22.77
N SER A 594 1.43 -11.01 -21.81
CA SER A 594 2.13 -10.13 -20.88
C SER A 594 3.21 -10.92 -20.12
N ALA A 595 4.29 -10.23 -19.77
CA ALA A 595 5.37 -10.81 -18.95
C ALA A 595 4.87 -11.20 -17.55
N ALA A 596 3.71 -10.68 -17.13
CA ALA A 596 3.04 -11.03 -15.88
C ALA A 596 2.37 -12.41 -15.90
N VAL A 597 2.02 -12.93 -17.08
CA VAL A 597 1.37 -14.23 -17.20
C VAL A 597 2.39 -15.34 -16.96
N ASP A 598 2.04 -16.25 -16.05
CA ASP A 598 2.79 -17.47 -15.78
C ASP A 598 2.26 -18.62 -16.64
N ASP A 599 0.95 -18.88 -16.56
CA ASP A 599 0.33 -20.01 -17.23
C ASP A 599 -1.15 -19.75 -17.61
N LEU A 600 -1.67 -20.57 -18.52
CA LEU A 600 -3.08 -20.61 -18.91
C LEU A 600 -3.63 -22.01 -18.65
N LEU A 601 -4.43 -22.14 -17.60
CA LEU A 601 -5.07 -23.40 -17.22
C LEU A 601 -6.37 -23.58 -18.00
N VAL A 602 -6.53 -24.70 -18.68
CA VAL A 602 -7.76 -25.03 -19.42
C VAL A 602 -8.58 -26.02 -18.62
N HIS A 603 -9.86 -25.75 -18.43
CA HIS A 603 -10.80 -26.62 -17.72
C HIS A 603 -12.14 -26.69 -18.47
N PRO A 604 -13.03 -27.65 -18.16
CA PRO A 604 -14.28 -27.84 -18.92
C PRO A 604 -15.18 -26.58 -19.00
N GLY A 605 -15.14 -25.73 -17.97
CA GLY A 605 -15.93 -24.49 -17.90
C GLY A 605 -15.26 -23.21 -18.41
N GLY A 606 -14.07 -23.26 -19.02
CA GLY A 606 -13.34 -22.06 -19.48
C GLY A 606 -11.82 -22.16 -19.35
N SER A 607 -11.16 -21.01 -19.27
CA SER A 607 -9.74 -20.95 -18.96
C SER A 607 -9.45 -19.97 -17.84
N THR A 608 -8.43 -20.27 -17.05
CA THR A 608 -7.94 -19.40 -15.98
C THR A 608 -6.51 -18.98 -16.30
N VAL A 609 -6.27 -17.67 -16.39
CA VAL A 609 -4.92 -17.11 -16.45
C VAL A 609 -4.35 -17.06 -15.05
N ARG A 610 -3.17 -17.65 -14.86
CA ARG A 610 -2.37 -17.50 -13.64
C ARG A 610 -1.27 -16.48 -13.88
N PHE A 611 -1.16 -15.51 -12.98
CA PHE A 611 -0.08 -14.52 -13.00
C PHE A 611 1.09 -14.97 -12.12
N LYS A 612 2.30 -14.50 -12.46
CA LYS A 612 3.52 -14.81 -11.72
C LYS A 612 3.45 -14.38 -10.26
N ARG A 613 2.93 -13.17 -9.99
CA ARG A 613 2.86 -12.58 -8.66
C ARG A 613 1.70 -11.58 -8.54
N ASN A 614 1.26 -11.36 -7.30
CA ASN A 614 0.46 -10.23 -6.82
C ASN A 614 -0.87 -9.96 -7.58
N ARG A 615 -1.35 -10.89 -8.40
CA ARG A 615 -2.66 -10.80 -9.04
C ARG A 615 -3.41 -12.12 -8.84
N PRO A 616 -4.69 -12.07 -8.45
CA PRO A 616 -5.51 -13.27 -8.40
C PRO A 616 -5.62 -13.89 -9.80
N PRO A 617 -5.80 -15.21 -9.91
CA PRO A 617 -6.10 -15.82 -11.19
C PRO A 617 -7.34 -15.18 -11.83
N LEU A 618 -7.30 -14.97 -13.14
CA LEU A 618 -8.39 -14.36 -13.89
C LEU A 618 -9.10 -15.44 -14.71
N LEU A 619 -10.39 -15.61 -14.48
CA LEU A 619 -11.25 -16.46 -15.30
C LEU A 619 -11.54 -15.74 -16.61
N LEU A 620 -11.29 -16.42 -17.72
CA LEU A 620 -11.57 -15.95 -19.06
C LEU A 620 -12.80 -16.65 -19.62
N ASP A 621 -13.60 -15.90 -20.36
CA ASP A 621 -14.63 -16.47 -21.21
C ASP A 621 -14.02 -17.23 -22.40
N ARG A 622 -14.89 -17.84 -23.23
CA ARG A 622 -14.43 -18.64 -24.37
C ARG A 622 -13.66 -17.82 -25.41
N GLN A 623 -14.13 -16.62 -25.73
CA GLN A 623 -13.52 -15.77 -26.76
C GLN A 623 -12.17 -15.23 -26.29
N GLU A 624 -12.11 -14.76 -25.04
CA GLU A 624 -10.88 -14.33 -24.39
C GLU A 624 -9.85 -15.47 -24.35
N ALA A 625 -10.27 -16.67 -23.91
CA ALA A 625 -9.40 -17.84 -23.84
C ALA A 625 -8.86 -18.24 -25.22
N ASP A 626 -9.70 -18.25 -26.25
CA ASP A 626 -9.29 -18.59 -27.62
C ASP A 626 -8.28 -17.57 -28.16
N LEU A 627 -8.50 -16.28 -27.91
CA LEU A 627 -7.54 -15.23 -28.26
C LEU A 627 -6.21 -15.42 -27.52
N VAL A 628 -6.23 -15.57 -26.19
CA VAL A 628 -5.01 -15.75 -25.37
C VAL A 628 -4.23 -16.99 -25.81
N ARG A 629 -4.88 -18.10 -26.14
CA ARG A 629 -4.20 -19.30 -26.68
C ARG A 629 -3.52 -19.02 -28.01
N SER A 630 -4.18 -18.26 -28.89
CA SER A 630 -3.67 -17.99 -30.24
C SER A 630 -2.42 -17.11 -30.27
N VAL A 631 -2.23 -16.25 -29.26
CA VAL A 631 -1.19 -15.21 -29.25
C VAL A 631 0.03 -15.50 -28.36
N ARG A 632 0.20 -16.73 -27.84
CA ARG A 632 1.28 -17.07 -26.90
C ARG A 632 2.69 -16.65 -27.38
N TRP A 633 2.95 -16.77 -28.68
CA TRP A 633 4.27 -16.51 -29.28
C TRP A 633 4.37 -15.22 -30.09
N GLY A 634 3.38 -14.31 -29.98
CA GLY A 634 3.33 -13.10 -30.77
C GLY A 634 2.60 -13.30 -32.10
N VAL A 635 1.49 -12.60 -32.29
CA VAL A 635 0.71 -12.62 -33.54
C VAL A 635 0.40 -11.19 -33.96
N ARG A 636 0.47 -10.91 -35.27
CA ARG A 636 0.03 -9.62 -35.81
C ARG A 636 -1.49 -9.56 -35.84
N LEU A 637 -2.07 -8.42 -35.45
CA LEU A 637 -3.51 -8.16 -35.57
C LEU A 637 -3.97 -7.82 -37.00
N GLN A 638 -3.09 -7.95 -37.98
CA GLN A 638 -3.38 -7.62 -39.37
C GLN A 638 -4.47 -8.54 -39.92
N GLY A 639 -5.60 -7.96 -40.34
CA GLY A 639 -6.74 -8.71 -40.89
C GLY A 639 -7.73 -9.22 -39.84
N CYS A 640 -7.48 -9.00 -38.55
CA CYS A 640 -8.46 -9.27 -37.51
C CYS A 640 -9.65 -8.29 -37.59
N VAL A 641 -10.84 -8.76 -37.21
CA VAL A 641 -12.03 -7.91 -37.08
C VAL A 641 -11.86 -6.93 -35.92
N SER A 642 -12.50 -5.75 -35.99
CA SER A 642 -12.37 -4.69 -34.98
C SER A 642 -12.61 -5.18 -33.55
N HIS A 643 -13.57 -6.08 -33.39
CA HIS A 643 -13.91 -6.69 -32.10
C HIS A 643 -12.73 -7.46 -31.46
N THR A 644 -11.93 -8.18 -32.25
CA THR A 644 -10.74 -8.89 -31.72
C THR A 644 -9.67 -7.93 -31.21
N VAL A 645 -9.52 -6.77 -31.87
CA VAL A 645 -8.57 -5.73 -31.45
C VAL A 645 -9.02 -5.08 -30.14
N GLU A 646 -10.33 -4.82 -30.00
CA GLU A 646 -10.92 -4.30 -28.77
C GLU A 646 -10.76 -5.29 -27.61
N LEU A 647 -11.04 -6.57 -27.85
CA LEU A 647 -10.82 -7.63 -26.87
C LEU A 647 -9.34 -7.74 -26.45
N ALA A 648 -8.42 -7.67 -27.40
CA ALA A 648 -6.98 -7.66 -27.10
C ALA A 648 -6.57 -6.47 -26.23
N ARG A 649 -7.20 -5.30 -26.42
CA ARG A 649 -6.96 -4.09 -25.60
C ARG A 649 -7.55 -4.24 -24.21
N GLU A 650 -8.72 -4.83 -24.06
CA GLU A 650 -9.31 -5.13 -22.77
C GLU A 650 -8.41 -6.08 -21.97
N LEU A 651 -7.97 -7.17 -22.59
CA LEU A 651 -7.02 -8.11 -22.00
C LEU A 651 -5.64 -7.48 -21.72
N GLU A 652 -5.21 -6.48 -22.50
CA GLU A 652 -4.01 -5.70 -22.19
C GLU A 652 -4.19 -4.87 -20.92
N ARG A 653 -5.33 -4.19 -20.73
CA ARG A 653 -5.62 -3.44 -19.48
C ARG A 653 -5.66 -4.35 -18.26
N LEU A 654 -6.14 -5.58 -18.44
CA LEU A 654 -6.11 -6.62 -17.40
C LEU A 654 -4.70 -7.22 -17.21
N GLY A 655 -3.72 -6.81 -18.01
CA GLY A 655 -2.33 -7.26 -17.96
C GLY A 655 -2.14 -8.72 -18.39
N VAL A 656 -3.10 -9.29 -19.11
CA VAL A 656 -3.02 -10.64 -19.69
C VAL A 656 -2.22 -10.62 -20.99
N LEU A 657 -2.49 -9.64 -21.85
CA LEU A 657 -1.82 -9.45 -23.12
C LEU A 657 -0.94 -8.20 -23.10
N ARG A 658 0.00 -8.13 -24.04
CA ARG A 658 0.77 -6.93 -24.34
C ARG A 658 0.66 -6.66 -25.83
N LEU A 659 0.22 -5.46 -26.17
CA LEU A 659 0.31 -4.96 -27.54
C LEU A 659 1.59 -4.14 -27.66
N TYR A 660 2.38 -4.39 -28.70
CA TYR A 660 3.64 -3.70 -28.89
C TYR A 660 4.04 -3.55 -30.35
N THR A 661 4.86 -2.53 -30.62
CA THR A 661 5.45 -2.27 -31.93
C THR A 661 6.72 -3.12 -32.07
N PRO A 662 6.82 -4.03 -33.07
CA PRO A 662 8.03 -4.82 -33.30
C PRO A 662 9.27 -3.94 -33.51
N ALA A 663 10.43 -4.41 -33.06
CA ALA A 663 11.70 -3.69 -33.21
C ALA A 663 11.94 -3.27 -34.67
N GLY A 664 12.28 -1.99 -34.88
CA GLY A 664 12.51 -1.42 -36.21
C GLY A 664 11.25 -1.12 -37.04
N ALA A 665 10.04 -1.38 -36.53
CA ALA A 665 8.79 -1.11 -37.26
C ALA A 665 8.29 0.33 -37.12
N ALA A 666 8.74 1.09 -36.11
CA ALA A 666 8.46 2.52 -36.03
C ALA A 666 9.33 3.29 -37.02
N ALA A 667 8.99 3.20 -38.30
CA ALA A 667 9.40 4.20 -39.28
C ALA A 667 8.49 5.41 -39.06
N ILE A 668 9.06 6.49 -38.50
CA ILE A 668 8.35 7.77 -38.35
C ILE A 668 8.33 8.48 -39.69
#